data_AF-A0A5E3XFH5-F1
#
_entry.id   AF-A0A5E3XFH5-F1
#
_cell.length_a   1.000
_cell.length_b   1.000
_cell.length_c   1.000
_cell.angle_alpha   90.00
_cell.angle_beta   90.00
_cell.angle_gamma   90.00
#
_symmetry.space_group_name_H-M   'P 1'
#
loop_
_entity.id
_entity.type
_entity.pdbx_description
1 polymer ?
#
loop_
_entity_poly.entity_id
_entity_poly.type
_entity_poly.pdbx_seq_one_letter_code
_entity_poly.pdbx_strand_id
1 'polypeptide(L)'
;MTVAAASTSRKLSGYDLYRALGSPKTVVAPMVDQSELPWRTLARRYNADLAYTPMINAKIFVQPKFKQSAKDAQYDLTHGEEGSAVDRPLVAQFCAHDPVALLAGAKAIEHTVDAVDINLGCPQEIARKGRYGAFLMEDWPLIHSLISTLHEGLNVPVTAKFRVFETIEKTVEYAKMLESAGAQILTCHGRLREQRGQNTGLADWAKIRAVKEAVKVPVFANGNILYHADLAACLEATGADAVMSAEGQLYNAALFAPARPLEPLPSVPSTSTISDAELSTSETPIDHAYLEDLATLSTGLQPRHATLALEYLAVVRLHATPTASSAVKGHLFKLLRPALAREPDLRDRLGRCQGALFTASRSPPSDKLPAPHEPLEIDHPWPEESEPGAFADFARVCREMRARMERDERKAARAWTVAAAQEGGRIPDVEGLTPAHRALGAYTDQRTGVRVLPHWLAQPYVRPPRPEKGKAELAAEAASLAKKAARAEAAGKAAKAEEARVGEKRASAAIEVVVGEDESKRVRLDVDAAAKEGLEKMGYTQELSRSRGLLGILFMTLAIMAVPFGLGAPLATSLIGGGPATMIWGLVFVALLSLMLAFSLAEICSLYPTSAGAYYWTYKLSPTSSRVLLSWITGWMTLVGNWMAALSVTFGTAQLVVAGAGIYHPEWIATPWQEYVIFLGITGVAAVFCLFFNRHLPTIDIACAWWMAIGLIVMLVALSAEGRAGRHSAGYALGHFDSSASGWGPGWTFFIGLVGPAYTFGGIGMIAAMAEEVHDPVTQLPRAIVYSVPIGATMGLIFLLPITFTLPDAATLLAVSSGQPIGVMFELIMGSKGGGFGMWFIIFGIGIFCSISISCAASRATWAFARDHALPYAHVFARVAVPPMTKEPIPVNAFLLSTIVQVLIGLIILGSSAAFNAFVSVGVICLGLSYVTPITVSLVRRRRMVALAPYSLGRWGFLVNTLAVLWVIFEIVILCMPTVVPPTPTTMNYASVVLVAFTLFSAVWYVINGRFHYRGPPQVDDNHSPSPEMLFEKDKSDALASTSVTPV
;
A
#
# COMPACT_ATOMS: atom_id res chain seq x y z
N MET A 1 -72.92 0.98 -14.98
CA MET A 1 -71.49 1.09 -15.33
C MET A 1 -70.95 2.35 -14.68
N THR A 2 -70.42 2.21 -13.47
CA THR A 2 -69.83 3.29 -12.67
C THR A 2 -68.40 3.51 -13.11
N VAL A 3 -68.12 4.75 -13.55
CA VAL A 3 -66.80 5.26 -13.88
C VAL A 3 -65.99 5.35 -12.59
N ALA A 4 -64.93 4.55 -12.45
CA ALA A 4 -63.93 4.75 -11.41
C ALA A 4 -62.94 5.80 -11.91
N ALA A 5 -62.98 6.98 -11.30
CA ALA A 5 -62.03 8.06 -11.52
C ALA A 5 -60.61 7.59 -11.15
N ALA A 6 -59.70 7.56 -12.12
CA ALA A 6 -58.28 7.47 -11.86
C ALA A 6 -57.82 8.80 -11.26
N SER A 7 -57.68 8.83 -9.93
CA SER A 7 -57.00 9.91 -9.21
C SER A 7 -55.54 9.97 -9.66
N THR A 8 -55.22 10.85 -10.62
CA THR A 8 -53.85 11.19 -10.99
C THR A 8 -53.23 12.01 -9.86
N SER A 9 -52.59 11.35 -8.91
CA SER A 9 -51.81 12.01 -7.86
C SER A 9 -50.76 12.91 -8.51
N ARG A 10 -50.88 14.22 -8.31
CA ARG A 10 -49.94 15.22 -8.82
C ARG A 10 -48.57 15.01 -8.17
N LYS A 11 -47.51 14.83 -8.98
CA LYS A 11 -46.12 14.76 -8.51
C LYS A 11 -45.78 16.00 -7.67
N LEU A 12 -45.40 15.79 -6.42
CA LEU A 12 -45.14 16.86 -5.46
C LEU A 12 -43.91 17.67 -5.86
N SER A 13 -43.93 18.99 -5.61
CA SER A 13 -42.87 19.90 -6.00
C SER A 13 -42.37 20.75 -4.84
N GLY A 14 -41.06 21.00 -4.79
CA GLY A 14 -40.40 21.89 -3.83
C GLY A 14 -40.88 21.70 -2.38
N TYR A 15 -41.44 22.77 -1.82
CA TYR A 15 -41.93 22.77 -0.44
C TYR A 15 -43.15 21.87 -0.18
N ASP A 16 -43.93 21.50 -1.20
CA ASP A 16 -45.03 20.54 -1.04
C ASP A 16 -44.49 19.13 -0.76
N LEU A 17 -43.41 18.74 -1.46
CA LEU A 17 -42.68 17.51 -1.16
C LEU A 17 -42.10 17.56 0.26
N TYR A 18 -41.41 18.64 0.62
CA TYR A 18 -40.82 18.77 1.96
C TYR A 18 -41.86 18.64 3.07
N ARG A 19 -43.02 19.27 2.91
CA ARG A 19 -44.15 19.12 3.85
C ARG A 19 -44.70 17.70 3.89
N ALA A 20 -44.84 17.04 2.74
CA ALA A 20 -45.30 15.65 2.66
C ALA A 20 -44.32 14.65 3.30
N LEU A 21 -43.02 14.95 3.29
CA LEU A 21 -41.99 14.19 4.02
C LEU A 21 -42.01 14.45 5.54
N GLY A 22 -42.97 15.23 6.06
CA GLY A 22 -43.05 15.59 7.48
C GLY A 22 -42.22 16.81 7.88
N SER A 23 -41.76 17.62 6.92
CA SER A 23 -40.87 18.77 7.14
C SER A 23 -39.61 18.39 7.94
N PRO A 24 -38.83 17.40 7.47
CA PRO A 24 -37.72 16.83 8.23
C PRO A 24 -36.70 17.90 8.63
N LYS A 25 -36.16 17.80 9.84
CA LYS A 25 -35.07 18.62 10.36
C LYS A 25 -33.77 17.85 10.48
N THR A 26 -33.86 16.54 10.70
CA THR A 26 -32.70 15.64 10.85
C THR A 26 -32.67 14.59 9.75
N VAL A 27 -31.58 14.56 8.99
CA VAL A 27 -31.46 13.73 7.79
C VAL A 27 -30.23 12.82 7.86
N VAL A 28 -30.43 11.51 7.75
CA VAL A 28 -29.33 10.54 7.62
C VAL A 28 -28.82 10.58 6.18
N ALA A 29 -27.53 10.89 6.02
CA ALA A 29 -26.92 10.97 4.71
C ALA A 29 -26.81 9.60 4.02
N PRO A 30 -26.80 9.57 2.68
CA PRO A 30 -26.42 8.38 1.95
C PRO A 30 -24.91 8.13 2.14
N MET A 31 -24.54 6.90 2.44
CA MET A 31 -23.17 6.47 2.72
C MET A 31 -22.86 5.17 1.98
N VAL A 32 -21.63 5.05 1.48
CA VAL A 32 -21.18 3.85 0.76
C VAL A 32 -21.12 2.67 1.74
N ASP A 33 -21.96 1.67 1.53
CA ASP A 33 -22.10 0.45 2.34
C ASP A 33 -22.33 0.68 3.84
N GLN A 34 -22.90 1.84 4.22
CA GLN A 34 -23.03 2.28 5.62
C GLN A 34 -24.33 3.01 5.95
N SER A 35 -25.30 3.05 5.02
CA SER A 35 -26.65 3.56 5.28
C SER A 35 -27.71 2.53 4.92
N GLU A 36 -27.37 1.24 5.08
CA GLU A 36 -28.26 0.10 4.87
C GLU A 36 -29.45 0.12 5.84
N LEU A 37 -30.50 -0.65 5.53
CA LEU A 37 -31.74 -0.68 6.29
C LEU A 37 -31.53 -0.79 7.82
N PRO A 38 -30.74 -1.75 8.35
CA PRO A 38 -30.44 -1.79 9.78
C PRO A 38 -29.90 -0.49 10.38
N TRP A 39 -29.03 0.23 9.66
CA TRP A 39 -28.51 1.50 10.14
C TRP A 39 -29.57 2.60 10.13
N ARG A 40 -30.40 2.66 9.07
CA ARG A 40 -31.51 3.61 8.99
C ARG A 40 -32.53 3.38 10.10
N THR A 41 -32.89 2.11 10.33
CA THR A 41 -33.75 1.69 11.44
C THR A 41 -33.18 2.16 12.78
N LEU A 42 -31.89 1.92 13.06
CA LEU A 42 -31.26 2.40 14.30
C LEU A 42 -31.30 3.94 14.39
N ALA A 43 -30.97 4.66 13.33
CA ALA A 43 -30.96 6.12 13.33
C ALA A 43 -32.37 6.71 13.58
N ARG A 44 -33.43 6.10 13.06
CA ARG A 44 -34.83 6.51 13.30
C ARG A 44 -35.24 6.36 14.76
N ARG A 45 -34.73 5.34 15.45
CA ARG A 45 -34.91 5.17 16.90
C ARG A 45 -34.34 6.33 17.71
N TYR A 46 -33.43 7.09 17.10
CA TYR A 46 -32.83 8.29 17.68
C TYR A 46 -33.17 9.56 16.88
N ASN A 47 -34.43 9.71 16.46
CA ASN A 47 -34.98 10.93 15.87
C ASN A 47 -34.36 11.34 14.53
N ALA A 48 -34.04 10.38 13.65
CA ALA A 48 -33.88 10.68 12.24
C ALA A 48 -35.24 10.82 11.53
N ASP A 49 -35.57 12.03 11.06
CA ASP A 49 -36.83 12.29 10.36
C ASP A 49 -36.83 11.67 8.96
N LEU A 50 -35.72 11.85 8.22
CA LEU A 50 -35.54 11.39 6.84
C LEU A 50 -34.25 10.57 6.72
N ALA A 51 -34.27 9.52 5.91
CA ALA A 51 -33.09 8.71 5.65
C ALA A 51 -32.89 8.48 4.15
N TYR A 52 -31.63 8.26 3.77
CA TYR A 52 -31.24 7.94 2.41
C TYR A 52 -30.66 6.51 2.34
N THR A 53 -30.92 5.81 1.24
CA THR A 53 -30.31 4.49 0.96
C THR A 53 -28.79 4.60 0.82
N PRO A 54 -28.06 3.47 0.83
CA PRO A 54 -26.71 3.44 0.26
C PRO A 54 -26.74 3.86 -1.22
N MET A 55 -25.56 4.19 -1.76
CA MET A 55 -25.44 4.59 -3.15
C MET A 55 -25.72 3.40 -4.09
N ILE A 56 -26.80 3.50 -4.86
CA ILE A 56 -27.20 2.50 -5.85
C ILE A 56 -26.53 2.83 -7.19
N ASN A 57 -25.72 1.91 -7.71
CA ASN A 57 -25.12 2.03 -9.03
C ASN A 57 -26.11 1.59 -10.10
N ALA A 58 -26.68 2.55 -10.83
CA ALA A 58 -27.74 2.28 -11.81
C ALA A 58 -27.35 1.23 -12.85
N LYS A 59 -26.08 1.22 -13.29
CA LYS A 59 -25.56 0.27 -14.26
C LYS A 59 -25.56 -1.16 -13.72
N ILE A 60 -25.17 -1.35 -12.46
CA ILE A 60 -25.18 -2.67 -11.82
C ILE A 60 -26.61 -3.12 -11.56
N PHE A 61 -27.47 -2.20 -11.13
CA PHE A 61 -28.85 -2.49 -10.77
C PHE A 61 -29.70 -2.93 -11.98
N VAL A 62 -29.48 -2.33 -13.16
CA VAL A 62 -30.30 -2.60 -14.34
C VAL A 62 -29.75 -3.72 -15.24
N GLN A 63 -28.43 -3.84 -15.40
CA GLN A 63 -27.88 -4.72 -16.44
C GLN A 63 -28.17 -6.22 -16.15
N PRO A 64 -28.74 -6.99 -17.10
CA PRO A 64 -29.09 -8.41 -16.90
C PRO A 64 -27.91 -9.32 -16.58
N LYS A 65 -26.69 -8.92 -16.97
CA LYS A 65 -25.46 -9.69 -16.74
C LYS A 65 -25.10 -9.82 -15.25
N PHE A 66 -25.63 -8.94 -14.38
CA PHE A 66 -25.42 -9.03 -12.95
C PHE A 66 -26.48 -9.91 -12.30
N LYS A 67 -26.04 -10.84 -11.47
CA LYS A 67 -26.92 -11.74 -10.71
C LYS A 67 -27.84 -10.92 -9.79
N GLN A 68 -29.03 -11.46 -9.52
CA GLN A 68 -30.00 -10.81 -8.61
C GLN A 68 -29.38 -10.48 -7.24
N SER A 69 -28.53 -11.36 -6.71
CA SER A 69 -27.81 -11.13 -5.45
C SER A 69 -26.91 -9.88 -5.45
N ALA A 70 -26.37 -9.46 -6.60
CA ALA A 70 -25.57 -8.23 -6.71
C ALA A 70 -26.43 -6.95 -6.79
N LYS A 71 -27.70 -7.11 -7.18
CA LYS A 71 -28.70 -6.03 -7.17
C LYS A 71 -29.28 -5.87 -5.76
N ASP A 72 -29.66 -6.99 -5.15
CA ASP A 72 -30.19 -7.03 -3.78
C ASP A 72 -29.16 -6.54 -2.75
N ALA A 73 -27.86 -6.69 -3.02
CA ALA A 73 -26.81 -6.12 -2.17
C ALA A 73 -26.76 -4.58 -2.16
N GLN A 74 -27.41 -3.89 -3.12
CA GLN A 74 -27.49 -2.43 -3.19
C GLN A 74 -28.84 -1.88 -2.72
N TYR A 75 -29.91 -2.60 -3.06
CA TYR A 75 -31.27 -2.35 -2.58
C TYR A 75 -32.02 -3.68 -2.64
N ASP A 76 -32.38 -4.25 -1.49
CA ASP A 76 -32.94 -5.59 -1.41
C ASP A 76 -34.39 -5.63 -1.91
N LEU A 77 -34.57 -6.10 -3.14
CA LEU A 77 -35.89 -6.31 -3.75
C LEU A 77 -36.52 -7.64 -3.33
N THR A 78 -35.71 -8.57 -2.85
CA THR A 78 -36.14 -9.95 -2.60
C THR A 78 -36.96 -10.09 -1.32
N HIS A 79 -36.58 -9.42 -0.22
CA HIS A 79 -37.32 -9.51 1.05
C HIS A 79 -38.30 -8.36 1.27
N GLY A 80 -38.17 -7.25 0.51
CA GLY A 80 -39.15 -6.17 0.48
C GLY A 80 -39.23 -5.31 1.74
N GLU A 81 -38.25 -5.39 2.64
CA GLU A 81 -38.21 -4.55 3.85
C GLU A 81 -37.68 -3.14 3.56
N GLU A 82 -36.80 -2.97 2.56
CA GLU A 82 -36.32 -1.66 2.12
C GLU A 82 -37.45 -0.87 1.45
N GLY A 83 -37.75 0.31 2.00
CA GLY A 83 -38.88 1.13 1.55
C GLY A 83 -40.24 0.71 2.11
N SER A 84 -40.26 -0.16 3.13
CA SER A 84 -41.46 -0.48 3.91
C SER A 84 -41.95 0.74 4.73
N ALA A 85 -43.14 0.62 5.35
CA ALA A 85 -43.72 1.70 6.16
C ALA A 85 -42.82 2.17 7.31
N VAL A 86 -41.98 1.29 7.86
CA VAL A 86 -41.04 1.60 8.95
C VAL A 86 -39.73 2.23 8.46
N ASP A 87 -39.38 2.05 7.19
CA ASP A 87 -38.19 2.62 6.57
C ASP A 87 -38.46 4.02 5.97
N ARG A 88 -39.74 4.37 5.76
CA ARG A 88 -40.19 5.64 5.19
C ARG A 88 -40.37 6.75 6.26
N PRO A 89 -40.14 8.04 5.91
CA PRO A 89 -39.89 8.56 4.56
C PRO A 89 -38.47 8.28 4.06
N LEU A 90 -38.31 7.75 2.84
CA LEU A 90 -37.05 7.25 2.30
C LEU A 90 -36.70 7.91 0.96
N VAL A 91 -35.44 8.31 0.80
CA VAL A 91 -34.90 8.77 -0.48
C VAL A 91 -33.85 7.79 -1.01
N ALA A 92 -34.05 7.23 -2.20
CA ALA A 92 -33.04 6.36 -2.81
C ALA A 92 -32.02 7.17 -3.60
N GLN A 93 -30.73 7.04 -3.25
CA GLN A 93 -29.67 7.74 -3.94
C GLN A 93 -29.02 6.87 -5.02
N PHE A 94 -29.03 7.35 -6.26
CA PHE A 94 -28.36 6.72 -7.39
C PHE A 94 -27.03 7.39 -7.74
N CYS A 95 -26.13 6.59 -8.30
CA CYS A 95 -24.97 7.07 -9.04
C CYS A 95 -24.99 6.54 -10.48
N ALA A 96 -24.83 7.44 -11.45
CA ALA A 96 -24.86 7.13 -12.87
C ALA A 96 -24.25 8.27 -13.70
N HIS A 97 -23.90 7.98 -14.95
CA HIS A 97 -23.57 8.95 -16.00
C HIS A 97 -24.32 8.66 -17.31
N ASP A 98 -25.28 7.74 -17.27
CA ASP A 98 -26.12 7.35 -18.40
C ASP A 98 -27.58 7.58 -17.98
N PRO A 99 -28.27 8.58 -18.55
CA PRO A 99 -29.66 8.89 -18.22
C PRO A 99 -30.63 7.72 -18.42
N VAL A 100 -30.38 6.88 -19.42
CA VAL A 100 -31.27 5.76 -19.74
C VAL A 100 -31.17 4.67 -18.68
N ALA A 101 -29.95 4.25 -18.36
CA ALA A 101 -29.72 3.28 -17.28
C ALA A 101 -30.17 3.82 -15.91
N LEU A 102 -29.97 5.11 -15.66
CA LEU A 102 -30.41 5.78 -14.44
C LEU A 102 -31.93 5.72 -14.28
N LEU A 103 -32.69 6.09 -15.32
CA LEU A 103 -34.14 6.05 -15.30
C LEU A 103 -34.69 4.64 -15.12
N ALA A 104 -34.12 3.66 -15.82
CA ALA A 104 -34.52 2.26 -15.69
C ALA A 104 -34.31 1.72 -14.26
N GLY A 105 -33.20 2.09 -13.62
CA GLY A 105 -32.91 1.68 -12.25
C GLY A 105 -33.84 2.34 -11.24
N ALA A 106 -34.07 3.64 -11.39
CA ALA A 106 -34.99 4.38 -10.53
C ALA A 106 -36.44 3.91 -10.69
N LYS A 107 -36.88 3.57 -11.91
CA LYS A 107 -38.21 3.00 -12.17
C LYS A 107 -38.46 1.69 -11.43
N ALA A 108 -37.43 0.87 -11.23
CA ALA A 108 -37.55 -0.40 -10.53
C ALA A 108 -37.92 -0.25 -9.04
N ILE A 109 -37.61 0.89 -8.42
CA ILE A 109 -37.86 1.15 -6.98
C ILE A 109 -38.73 2.39 -6.72
N GLU A 110 -39.29 3.03 -7.75
CA GLU A 110 -40.02 4.30 -7.58
C GLU A 110 -41.24 4.19 -6.66
N HIS A 111 -41.79 2.99 -6.48
CA HIS A 111 -42.96 2.74 -5.64
C HIS A 111 -42.61 2.47 -4.17
N THR A 112 -41.35 2.17 -3.86
CA THR A 112 -40.86 1.87 -2.51
C THR A 112 -40.24 3.09 -1.81
N VAL A 113 -40.06 4.20 -2.53
CA VAL A 113 -39.40 5.41 -2.03
C VAL A 113 -40.28 6.64 -2.16
N ASP A 114 -39.98 7.69 -1.42
CA ASP A 114 -40.68 8.97 -1.47
C ASP A 114 -40.04 9.96 -2.45
N ALA A 115 -38.74 9.80 -2.72
CA ALA A 115 -38.02 10.54 -3.75
C ALA A 115 -36.79 9.75 -4.23
N VAL A 116 -36.25 10.15 -5.38
CA VAL A 116 -34.98 9.65 -5.93
C VAL A 116 -33.93 10.76 -5.91
N ASP A 117 -32.74 10.50 -5.38
CA ASP A 117 -31.63 11.45 -5.33
C ASP A 117 -30.53 11.09 -6.32
N ILE A 118 -29.89 12.11 -6.92
CA ILE A 118 -28.66 11.95 -7.69
C ILE A 118 -27.45 12.31 -6.84
N ASN A 119 -26.51 11.36 -6.71
CA ASN A 119 -25.23 11.64 -6.07
C ASN A 119 -24.32 12.47 -6.98
N LEU A 120 -24.12 13.74 -6.61
CA LEU A 120 -23.15 14.66 -7.18
C LEU A 120 -22.11 15.10 -6.15
N GLY A 121 -22.03 14.40 -5.01
CA GLY A 121 -21.28 14.84 -3.83
C GLY A 121 -20.25 13.86 -3.29
N CYS A 122 -20.26 12.59 -3.72
CA CYS A 122 -19.29 11.60 -3.28
C CYS A 122 -17.93 11.87 -3.94
N PRO A 123 -16.86 12.16 -3.18
CA PRO A 123 -15.55 12.42 -3.74
C PRO A 123 -14.66 11.17 -3.71
N GLN A 124 -15.18 9.96 -3.44
CA GLN A 124 -14.36 8.75 -3.32
C GLN A 124 -13.87 8.26 -4.69
N GLU A 125 -12.79 7.47 -4.71
CA GLU A 125 -12.21 6.94 -5.96
C GLU A 125 -13.18 6.06 -6.77
N ILE A 126 -14.11 5.37 -6.11
CA ILE A 126 -15.17 4.61 -6.81
C ILE A 126 -16.03 5.52 -7.70
N ALA A 127 -16.28 6.76 -7.25
CA ALA A 127 -17.03 7.77 -8.01
C ALA A 127 -16.21 8.33 -9.17
N ARG A 128 -14.89 8.51 -8.98
CA ARG A 128 -13.96 8.89 -10.06
C ARG A 128 -13.91 7.86 -11.16
N LYS A 129 -13.68 6.59 -10.80
CA LYS A 129 -13.58 5.46 -11.73
C LYS A 129 -14.89 5.21 -12.48
N GLY A 130 -16.01 5.33 -11.77
CA GLY A 130 -17.34 5.15 -12.34
C GLY A 130 -17.89 6.37 -13.09
N ARG A 131 -17.15 7.49 -13.11
CA ARG A 131 -17.55 8.78 -13.69
C ARG A 131 -18.92 9.25 -13.14
N TYR A 132 -19.08 9.28 -11.82
CA TYR A 132 -20.28 9.81 -11.14
C TYR A 132 -19.88 10.58 -9.87
N GLY A 133 -20.84 11.04 -9.07
CA GLY A 133 -20.54 11.76 -7.82
C GLY A 133 -19.94 13.14 -8.08
N ALA A 134 -19.01 13.57 -7.22
CA ALA A 134 -18.38 14.89 -7.31
C ALA A 134 -17.51 15.09 -8.57
N PHE A 135 -17.26 14.04 -9.34
CA PHE A 135 -16.49 14.09 -10.59
C PHE A 135 -17.35 14.40 -11.83
N LEU A 136 -18.68 14.50 -11.65
CA LEU A 136 -19.58 15.04 -12.67
C LEU A 136 -19.79 16.55 -12.54
N MET A 137 -19.34 17.17 -11.45
CA MET A 137 -19.66 18.57 -11.13
C MET A 137 -19.22 19.56 -12.22
N GLU A 138 -18.24 19.20 -13.05
CA GLU A 138 -17.80 19.98 -14.20
C GLU A 138 -18.64 19.77 -15.48
N ASP A 139 -19.43 18.70 -15.58
CA ASP A 139 -20.23 18.32 -16.76
C ASP A 139 -21.71 18.68 -16.58
N TRP A 140 -21.99 19.99 -16.60
CA TRP A 140 -23.34 20.54 -16.32
C TRP A 140 -24.41 20.05 -17.31
N PRO A 141 -24.15 19.95 -18.64
CA PRO A 141 -25.13 19.42 -19.58
C PRO A 141 -25.55 17.98 -19.26
N LEU A 142 -24.59 17.13 -18.90
CA LEU A 142 -24.91 15.76 -18.51
C LEU A 142 -25.71 15.72 -17.22
N ILE A 143 -25.33 16.49 -16.20
CA ILE A 143 -26.09 16.55 -14.94
C ILE A 143 -27.52 17.01 -15.17
N HIS A 144 -27.70 18.07 -15.97
CA HIS A 144 -29.01 18.54 -16.35
C HIS A 144 -29.82 17.42 -17.00
N SER A 145 -29.22 16.69 -17.96
CA SER A 145 -29.86 15.56 -18.62
C SER A 145 -30.23 14.44 -17.65
N LEU A 146 -29.40 14.12 -16.67
CA LEU A 146 -29.68 13.08 -15.67
C LEU A 146 -30.87 13.47 -14.78
N ILE A 147 -30.90 14.71 -14.28
CA ILE A 147 -31.98 15.20 -13.41
C ILE A 147 -33.27 15.36 -14.20
N SER A 148 -33.23 15.96 -15.39
CA SER A 148 -34.44 16.19 -16.20
C SER A 148 -35.08 14.87 -16.64
N THR A 149 -34.26 13.89 -17.03
CA THR A 149 -34.74 12.55 -17.42
C THR A 149 -35.46 11.85 -16.25
N LEU A 150 -34.93 11.94 -15.03
CA LEU A 150 -35.62 11.41 -13.84
C LEU A 150 -36.87 12.24 -13.49
N HIS A 151 -36.80 13.56 -13.63
CA HIS A 151 -37.89 14.46 -13.28
C HIS A 151 -39.11 14.23 -14.20
N GLU A 152 -38.89 14.04 -15.49
CA GLU A 152 -39.94 13.77 -16.47
C GLU A 152 -40.40 12.30 -16.42
N GLY A 153 -39.48 11.36 -16.17
CA GLY A 153 -39.76 9.94 -16.27
C GLY A 153 -40.37 9.28 -15.03
N LEU A 154 -40.10 9.79 -13.81
CA LEU A 154 -40.55 9.18 -12.56
C LEU A 154 -41.87 9.75 -12.04
N ASN A 155 -42.64 8.92 -11.33
CA ASN A 155 -43.83 9.37 -10.61
C ASN A 155 -43.49 10.05 -9.28
N VAL A 156 -42.32 9.74 -8.70
CA VAL A 156 -41.80 10.36 -7.47
C VAL A 156 -40.84 11.51 -7.77
N PRO A 157 -40.76 12.53 -6.89
CA PRO A 157 -39.85 13.66 -7.08
C PRO A 157 -38.36 13.30 -7.09
N VAL A 158 -37.56 14.18 -7.70
CA VAL A 158 -36.10 14.04 -7.81
C VAL A 158 -35.43 15.04 -6.88
N THR A 159 -34.35 14.63 -6.22
CA THR A 159 -33.51 15.47 -5.36
C THR A 159 -32.04 15.36 -5.80
N ALA A 160 -31.19 16.29 -5.37
CA ALA A 160 -29.77 16.22 -5.71
C ALA A 160 -28.88 16.62 -4.53
N LYS A 161 -27.85 15.81 -4.27
CA LYS A 161 -26.82 16.10 -3.27
C LYS A 161 -25.48 16.42 -3.92
N PHE A 162 -24.96 17.61 -3.66
CA PHE A 162 -23.73 18.11 -4.28
C PHE A 162 -22.73 18.71 -3.27
N ARG A 163 -21.54 19.07 -3.75
CA ARG A 163 -20.48 19.79 -3.03
C ARG A 163 -20.33 21.21 -3.56
N VAL A 164 -19.88 22.14 -2.73
CA VAL A 164 -19.65 23.53 -3.15
C VAL A 164 -18.42 23.68 -4.06
N PHE A 165 -18.37 24.77 -4.84
CA PHE A 165 -17.18 25.21 -5.56
C PHE A 165 -16.35 26.19 -4.70
N GLU A 166 -15.20 26.60 -5.22
CA GLU A 166 -14.30 27.56 -4.55
C GLU A 166 -14.99 28.90 -4.27
N THR A 167 -15.79 29.39 -5.22
CA THR A 167 -16.50 30.67 -5.14
C THR A 167 -17.98 30.47 -4.82
N ILE A 168 -18.59 31.47 -4.16
CA ILE A 168 -20.03 31.46 -3.85
C ILE A 168 -20.85 31.52 -5.14
N GLU A 169 -20.44 32.36 -6.09
CA GLU A 169 -21.15 32.67 -7.34
C GLU A 169 -21.37 31.39 -8.15
N LYS A 170 -20.29 30.68 -8.48
CA LYS A 170 -20.33 29.38 -9.17
C LYS A 170 -21.13 28.32 -8.42
N THR A 171 -21.08 28.32 -7.08
CA THR A 171 -21.87 27.40 -6.25
C THR A 171 -23.38 27.69 -6.40
N VAL A 172 -23.76 28.96 -6.40
CA VAL A 172 -25.14 29.42 -6.59
C VAL A 172 -25.64 29.15 -8.01
N GLU A 173 -24.84 29.45 -9.03
CA GLU A 173 -25.17 29.15 -10.43
C GLU A 173 -25.41 27.66 -10.64
N TYR A 174 -24.54 26.82 -10.06
CA TYR A 174 -24.69 25.38 -10.12
C TYR A 174 -25.98 24.93 -9.43
N ALA A 175 -26.29 25.44 -8.24
CA ALA A 175 -27.52 25.11 -7.53
C ALA A 175 -28.78 25.50 -8.33
N LYS A 176 -28.79 26.68 -8.97
CA LYS A 176 -29.88 27.11 -9.86
C LYS A 176 -30.03 26.20 -11.08
N MET A 177 -28.92 25.70 -11.64
CA MET A 177 -28.95 24.72 -12.74
C MET A 177 -29.58 23.40 -12.30
N LEU A 178 -29.25 22.91 -11.10
CA LEU A 178 -29.86 21.68 -10.55
C LEU A 178 -31.37 21.87 -10.31
N GLU A 179 -31.78 23.02 -9.78
CA GLU A 179 -33.18 23.39 -9.60
C GLU A 179 -33.92 23.46 -10.95
N SER A 180 -33.37 24.15 -11.95
CA SER A 180 -33.99 24.27 -13.28
C SER A 180 -34.06 22.93 -14.02
N ALA A 181 -33.13 22.02 -13.76
CA ALA A 181 -33.15 20.67 -14.32
C ALA A 181 -34.26 19.78 -13.72
N GLY A 182 -34.88 20.19 -12.61
CA GLY A 182 -36.02 19.50 -12.01
C GLY A 182 -35.80 18.94 -10.60
N ALA A 183 -34.67 19.23 -9.94
CA ALA A 183 -34.44 18.82 -8.56
C ALA A 183 -35.35 19.62 -7.59
N GLN A 184 -36.12 18.90 -6.77
CA GLN A 184 -37.14 19.44 -5.87
C GLN A 184 -36.65 19.67 -4.44
N ILE A 185 -35.50 19.10 -4.07
CA ILE A 185 -34.74 19.40 -2.84
C ILE A 185 -33.25 19.34 -3.19
N LEU A 186 -32.47 20.29 -2.69
CA LEU A 186 -31.02 20.33 -2.88
C LEU A 186 -30.29 20.11 -1.56
N THR A 187 -29.41 19.11 -1.49
CA THR A 187 -28.51 18.95 -0.35
C THR A 187 -27.14 19.55 -0.68
N CYS A 188 -26.78 20.64 0.00
CA CYS A 188 -25.52 21.34 -0.22
C CYS A 188 -24.49 20.92 0.84
N HIS A 189 -23.45 20.20 0.41
CA HIS A 189 -22.29 19.93 1.25
C HIS A 189 -21.30 21.07 1.16
N GLY A 190 -21.10 21.81 2.26
CA GLY A 190 -20.21 22.99 2.34
C GLY A 190 -18.71 22.72 2.17
N ARG A 191 -18.29 21.56 1.66
CA ARG A 191 -16.88 21.22 1.41
C ARG A 191 -16.64 21.03 -0.08
N LEU A 192 -15.47 21.45 -0.55
CA LEU A 192 -14.94 21.17 -1.88
C LEU A 192 -14.75 19.67 -2.09
N ARG A 193 -14.61 19.23 -3.35
CA ARG A 193 -14.33 17.82 -3.68
C ARG A 193 -13.02 17.34 -3.05
N GLU A 194 -12.02 18.20 -3.03
CA GLU A 194 -10.65 17.97 -2.55
C GLU A 194 -10.59 17.85 -1.02
N GLN A 195 -11.58 18.43 -0.33
CA GLN A 195 -11.76 18.35 1.13
C GLN A 195 -12.34 16.98 1.53
N ARG A 196 -11.49 15.96 1.44
CA ARG A 196 -11.74 14.54 1.78
C ARG A 196 -10.57 13.92 2.56
N GLY A 197 -10.82 12.84 3.29
CA GLY A 197 -9.77 12.07 3.96
C GLY A 197 -9.01 12.89 5.01
N GLN A 198 -7.69 13.01 4.87
CA GLN A 198 -6.86 13.80 5.80
C GLN A 198 -7.04 15.32 5.61
N ASN A 199 -7.58 15.76 4.47
CA ASN A 199 -7.78 17.17 4.12
C ASN A 199 -9.23 17.63 4.33
N THR A 200 -10.00 16.91 5.16
CA THR A 200 -11.46 17.13 5.30
C THR A 200 -11.82 18.57 5.67
N GLY A 201 -11.07 19.23 6.55
CA GLY A 201 -11.29 20.63 6.93
C GLY A 201 -12.70 20.95 7.45
N LEU A 202 -13.00 22.24 7.61
CA LEU A 202 -14.33 22.74 7.96
C LEU A 202 -15.18 22.91 6.69
N ALA A 203 -16.48 22.61 6.81
CA ALA A 203 -17.48 23.01 5.83
C ALA A 203 -17.76 24.52 5.95
N ASP A 204 -17.96 25.17 4.80
CA ASP A 204 -18.30 26.58 4.67
C ASP A 204 -19.83 26.74 4.67
N TRP A 205 -20.37 27.16 5.81
CA TRP A 205 -21.80 27.41 5.99
C TRP A 205 -22.28 28.68 5.25
N ALA A 206 -21.39 29.64 4.97
CA ALA A 206 -21.76 30.84 4.22
C ALA A 206 -22.13 30.50 2.76
N LYS A 207 -21.42 29.55 2.14
CA LYS A 207 -21.79 29.03 0.81
C LYS A 207 -23.15 28.32 0.81
N ILE A 208 -23.46 27.56 1.87
CA ILE A 208 -24.78 26.91 2.02
C ILE A 208 -25.87 27.96 2.15
N ARG A 209 -25.64 29.01 2.95
CA ARG A 209 -26.57 30.14 3.09
C ARG A 209 -26.84 30.82 1.76
N ALA A 210 -25.80 31.13 0.99
CA ALA A 210 -25.94 31.76 -0.31
C ALA A 210 -26.76 30.89 -1.29
N VAL A 211 -26.57 29.56 -1.27
CA VAL A 211 -27.42 28.63 -2.03
C VAL A 211 -28.87 28.72 -1.57
N LYS A 212 -29.11 28.68 -0.25
CA LYS A 212 -30.45 28.73 0.33
C LYS A 212 -31.22 30.01 -0.02
N GLU A 213 -30.54 31.15 -0.03
CA GLU A 213 -31.13 32.45 -0.39
C GLU A 213 -31.42 32.56 -1.90
N ALA A 214 -30.75 31.75 -2.73
CA ALA A 214 -30.79 31.87 -4.19
C ALA A 214 -31.77 30.92 -4.91
N VAL A 215 -32.14 29.79 -4.31
CA VAL A 215 -33.07 28.79 -4.88
C VAL A 215 -34.43 28.83 -4.20
N LYS A 216 -35.49 28.37 -4.87
CA LYS A 216 -36.88 28.34 -4.35
C LYS A 216 -37.27 27.00 -3.75
N VAL A 217 -36.49 25.96 -4.01
CA VAL A 217 -36.64 24.63 -3.42
C VAL A 217 -36.02 24.54 -2.01
N PRO A 218 -36.48 23.60 -1.17
CA PRO A 218 -35.85 23.31 0.11
C PRO A 218 -34.36 22.94 -0.03
N VAL A 219 -33.54 23.40 0.91
CA VAL A 219 -32.09 23.13 0.96
C VAL A 219 -31.73 22.43 2.26
N PHE A 220 -31.01 21.32 2.17
CA PHE A 220 -30.45 20.61 3.31
C PHE A 220 -28.96 20.92 3.46
N ALA A 221 -28.55 21.37 4.65
CA ALA A 221 -27.16 21.66 4.98
C ALA A 221 -26.41 20.37 5.34
N ASN A 222 -25.20 20.18 4.81
CA ASN A 222 -24.37 19.02 5.12
C ASN A 222 -22.91 19.41 5.42
N GLY A 223 -22.42 19.02 6.60
CA GLY A 223 -21.04 19.26 7.07
C GLY A 223 -20.98 19.98 8.41
N ASN A 224 -19.94 19.69 9.20
CA ASN A 224 -19.68 20.22 10.56
C ASN A 224 -20.75 19.91 11.61
N ILE A 225 -21.42 18.75 11.53
CA ILE A 225 -22.40 18.32 12.55
C ILE A 225 -21.77 17.23 13.40
N LEU A 226 -21.36 17.59 14.61
CA LEU A 226 -20.62 16.73 15.54
C LEU A 226 -21.44 16.43 16.79
N TYR A 227 -22.20 17.41 17.26
CA TYR A 227 -23.08 17.33 18.42
C TYR A 227 -24.52 17.68 18.05
N HIS A 228 -25.45 17.29 18.90
CA HIS A 228 -26.86 17.65 18.77
C HIS A 228 -27.06 19.18 18.72
N ALA A 229 -26.28 19.94 19.50
CA ALA A 229 -26.35 21.41 19.50
C ALA A 229 -25.96 22.05 18.15
N ASP A 230 -25.12 21.36 17.34
CA ASP A 230 -24.70 21.87 16.03
C ASP A 230 -25.87 21.89 15.03
N LEU A 231 -26.95 21.14 15.30
CA LEU A 231 -28.16 21.15 14.45
C LEU A 231 -28.79 22.55 14.44
N ALA A 232 -29.03 23.12 15.62
CA ALA A 232 -29.60 24.45 15.76
C ALA A 232 -28.66 25.53 15.21
N ALA A 233 -27.37 25.46 15.55
CA ALA A 233 -26.37 26.42 15.09
C ALA A 233 -26.21 26.40 13.56
N CYS A 234 -26.23 25.22 12.94
CA CYS A 234 -26.17 25.09 11.49
C CYS A 234 -27.42 25.67 10.81
N LEU A 235 -28.61 25.37 11.32
CA LEU A 235 -29.87 25.91 10.77
C LEU A 235 -29.92 27.44 10.89
N GLU A 236 -29.49 27.99 12.02
CA GLU A 236 -29.43 29.43 12.24
C GLU A 236 -28.42 30.12 11.30
N ALA A 237 -27.21 29.55 11.18
CA ALA A 237 -26.16 30.13 10.35
C ALA A 237 -26.43 30.03 8.85
N THR A 238 -27.08 28.94 8.41
CA THR A 238 -27.31 28.66 6.98
C THR A 238 -28.69 29.07 6.49
N GLY A 239 -29.69 29.18 7.37
CA GLY A 239 -31.11 29.29 6.98
C GLY A 239 -31.66 28.04 6.27
N ALA A 240 -30.91 26.93 6.23
CA ALA A 240 -31.32 25.70 5.57
C ALA A 240 -32.59 25.10 6.21
N ASP A 241 -33.33 24.30 5.46
CA ASP A 241 -34.60 23.72 5.92
C ASP A 241 -34.39 22.49 6.81
N ALA A 242 -33.29 21.76 6.60
CA ALA A 242 -32.88 20.59 7.39
C ALA A 242 -31.36 20.44 7.45
N VAL A 243 -30.89 19.60 8.38
CA VAL A 243 -29.48 19.24 8.54
C VAL A 243 -29.28 17.77 8.23
N MET A 244 -28.35 17.48 7.32
CA MET A 244 -27.92 16.13 6.98
C MET A 244 -26.57 15.79 7.63
N SER A 245 -26.46 14.62 8.27
CA SER A 245 -25.21 14.11 8.84
C SER A 245 -24.81 12.75 8.26
N ALA A 246 -23.51 12.59 7.97
CA ALA A 246 -22.91 11.36 7.43
C ALA A 246 -21.97 10.74 8.47
N GLU A 247 -20.67 11.05 8.39
CA GLU A 247 -19.65 10.45 9.25
C GLU A 247 -19.97 10.67 10.74
N GLY A 248 -20.42 11.85 11.16
CA GLY A 248 -20.83 12.12 12.55
C GLY A 248 -21.90 11.15 13.07
N GLN A 249 -22.88 10.80 12.23
CA GLN A 249 -23.94 9.84 12.55
C GLN A 249 -23.37 8.44 12.81
N LEU A 250 -22.36 8.00 12.04
CA LEU A 250 -21.74 6.68 12.22
C LEU A 250 -20.94 6.52 13.52
N TYR A 251 -20.43 7.62 14.09
CA TYR A 251 -19.77 7.59 15.40
C TYR A 251 -20.77 7.72 16.54
N ASN A 252 -21.94 8.28 16.27
CA ASN A 252 -23.01 8.46 17.22
C ASN A 252 -24.38 8.35 16.53
N ALA A 253 -24.97 7.15 16.53
CA ALA A 253 -26.29 6.93 15.95
C ALA A 253 -27.37 7.77 16.66
N ALA A 254 -27.11 8.22 17.90
CA ALA A 254 -27.98 9.07 18.69
C ALA A 254 -27.80 10.58 18.48
N LEU A 255 -27.01 10.99 17.48
CA LEU A 255 -26.68 12.40 17.22
C LEU A 255 -27.90 13.32 17.09
N PHE A 256 -29.01 12.81 16.57
CA PHE A 256 -30.24 13.57 16.34
C PHE A 256 -31.20 13.55 17.53
N ALA A 257 -30.99 12.68 18.51
CA ALA A 257 -31.80 12.67 19.72
C ALA A 257 -31.32 13.78 20.67
N PRO A 258 -32.23 14.63 21.19
CA PRO A 258 -31.93 15.35 22.42
C PRO A 258 -31.77 14.28 23.48
N ALA A 259 -30.90 14.52 24.43
CA ALA A 259 -30.52 13.39 25.21
C ALA A 259 -31.39 13.17 26.44
N ARG A 260 -31.44 11.90 26.83
CA ARG A 260 -32.32 11.44 27.89
C ARG A 260 -31.70 11.66 29.28
N PRO A 261 -32.50 12.10 30.26
CA PRO A 261 -32.18 11.93 31.68
C PRO A 261 -31.92 10.44 31.98
N LEU A 262 -30.90 10.14 32.78
CA LEU A 262 -30.61 8.76 33.22
C LEU A 262 -31.72 8.23 34.14
N GLU A 263 -32.06 6.94 34.02
CA GLU A 263 -32.77 6.23 35.09
C GLU A 263 -31.90 6.22 36.36
N PRO A 264 -32.50 6.37 37.56
CA PRO A 264 -31.75 6.41 38.81
C PRO A 264 -30.93 5.13 39.01
N LEU A 265 -29.65 5.29 39.37
CA LEU A 265 -28.76 4.19 39.70
C LEU A 265 -29.40 3.30 40.79
N PRO A 266 -29.35 1.96 40.67
CA PRO A 266 -29.82 1.08 41.73
C PRO A 266 -29.05 1.36 43.01
N SER A 267 -29.77 1.48 44.13
CA SER A 267 -29.23 1.77 45.45
C SER A 267 -28.12 0.76 45.79
N VAL A 268 -26.94 1.29 46.14
CA VAL A 268 -25.82 0.47 46.61
C VAL A 268 -26.25 -0.21 47.92
N PRO A 269 -26.11 -1.55 48.06
CA PRO A 269 -26.40 -2.22 49.33
C PRO A 269 -25.46 -1.67 50.40
N SER A 270 -26.04 -1.20 51.50
CA SER A 270 -25.32 -0.77 52.70
C SER A 270 -24.56 -1.92 53.34
N THR A 271 -23.32 -1.63 53.75
CA THR A 271 -22.52 -2.27 54.83
C THR A 271 -22.17 -3.76 54.69
N SER A 272 -20.89 -4.13 54.70
CA SER A 272 -20.12 -4.25 55.95
C SER A 272 -18.61 -4.38 55.72
N THR A 273 -17.84 -3.87 56.70
CA THR A 273 -16.39 -4.00 56.91
C THR A 273 -15.44 -3.10 56.10
N ILE A 274 -15.54 -1.79 56.32
CA ILE A 274 -14.35 -0.96 56.52
C ILE A 274 -14.54 -0.29 57.89
N SER A 275 -13.61 -0.54 58.81
CA SER A 275 -13.67 -0.12 60.20
C SER A 275 -13.49 1.39 60.34
N ASP A 276 -14.35 1.94 61.21
CA ASP A 276 -14.39 3.32 61.68
C ASP A 276 -13.11 3.76 62.41
N ALA A 277 -12.16 4.30 61.66
CA ALA A 277 -11.19 5.23 62.21
C ALA A 277 -11.06 6.39 61.21
N GLU A 278 -11.64 7.54 61.59
CA GLU A 278 -11.62 8.83 60.89
C GLU A 278 -12.59 8.85 59.68
N LEU A 279 -13.79 9.43 59.74
CA LEU A 279 -14.07 10.79 60.17
C LEU A 279 -15.59 10.96 60.35
N SER A 280 -16.06 11.14 61.59
CA SER A 280 -17.34 11.77 61.88
C SER A 280 -17.15 13.27 61.93
N THR A 281 -18.00 14.04 61.24
CA THR A 281 -18.82 15.15 61.79
C THR A 281 -19.25 16.11 60.68
N SER A 282 -20.47 15.95 60.18
CA SER A 282 -21.52 16.98 60.14
C SER A 282 -22.62 16.55 59.16
N GLU A 283 -23.80 16.29 59.70
CA GLU A 283 -25.03 16.06 58.95
C GLU A 283 -25.48 17.36 58.29
N THR A 284 -25.60 17.37 56.96
CA THR A 284 -26.55 18.21 56.24
C THR A 284 -27.27 17.33 55.22
N PRO A 285 -28.61 17.45 55.06
CA PRO A 285 -29.33 16.64 54.09
C PRO A 285 -28.82 17.03 52.70
N ILE A 286 -28.41 16.03 51.90
CA ILE A 286 -28.03 16.28 50.51
C ILE A 286 -29.29 16.77 49.79
N ASP A 287 -29.26 18.04 49.40
CA ASP A 287 -30.34 18.71 48.67
C ASP A 287 -30.59 17.96 47.35
N HIS A 288 -31.81 17.49 47.11
CA HIS A 288 -32.16 16.73 45.91
C HIS A 288 -31.88 17.54 44.63
N ALA A 289 -31.90 18.87 44.70
CA ALA A 289 -31.52 19.77 43.61
C ALA A 289 -30.01 19.70 43.25
N TYR A 290 -29.13 19.37 44.21
CA TYR A 290 -27.68 19.23 43.99
C TYR A 290 -27.34 17.91 43.27
N LEU A 291 -28.14 16.85 43.46
CA LEU A 291 -28.04 15.61 42.69
C LEU A 291 -28.58 15.77 41.26
N GLU A 292 -29.57 16.63 41.06
CA GLU A 292 -30.02 17.03 39.72
C GLU A 292 -28.91 17.79 38.97
N ASP A 293 -28.24 18.76 39.60
CA ASP A 293 -27.11 19.48 38.99
C ASP A 293 -25.88 18.60 38.71
N LEU A 294 -25.69 17.57 39.52
CA LEU A 294 -24.72 16.50 39.30
C LEU A 294 -25.04 15.64 38.08
N ALA A 295 -26.32 15.32 37.87
CA ALA A 295 -26.80 14.69 36.65
C ALA A 295 -26.66 15.61 35.43
N THR A 296 -26.73 16.93 35.63
CA THR A 296 -26.51 17.97 34.60
C THR A 296 -25.04 18.11 34.23
N LEU A 297 -24.11 17.97 35.18
CA LEU A 297 -22.65 18.07 34.97
C LEU A 297 -21.99 16.73 34.60
N SER A 298 -22.56 15.59 34.99
CA SER A 298 -22.18 14.25 34.50
C SER A 298 -22.89 13.91 33.18
N THR A 299 -22.83 14.81 32.21
CA THR A 299 -23.44 14.78 30.86
C THR A 299 -24.31 13.56 30.56
N GLY A 300 -25.51 13.53 31.14
CA GLY A 300 -26.60 12.63 30.75
C GLY A 300 -27.12 13.01 29.37
N LEU A 301 -26.22 13.05 28.36
CA LEU A 301 -26.59 13.41 27.01
C LEU A 301 -26.21 12.48 25.86
N GLN A 302 -25.65 11.30 26.10
CA GLN A 302 -25.37 10.34 25.03
C GLN A 302 -25.48 8.90 25.55
N PRO A 303 -26.14 7.98 24.83
CA PRO A 303 -26.11 6.57 25.21
C PRO A 303 -24.67 6.03 25.15
N ARG A 304 -24.42 4.95 25.90
CA ARG A 304 -23.14 4.24 25.78
C ARG A 304 -23.01 3.70 24.37
N HIS A 305 -21.85 3.88 23.75
CA HIS A 305 -21.69 3.41 22.37
C HIS A 305 -21.69 1.88 22.25
N ALA A 306 -21.36 1.16 23.33
CA ALA A 306 -21.56 -0.29 23.39
C ALA A 306 -23.05 -0.68 23.45
N THR A 307 -23.91 0.15 24.05
CA THR A 307 -25.37 -0.03 23.99
C THR A 307 -25.87 0.18 22.56
N LEU A 308 -25.46 1.26 21.90
CA LEU A 308 -25.77 1.50 20.48
C LEU A 308 -25.29 0.35 19.58
N ALA A 309 -24.11 -0.19 19.85
CA ALA A 309 -23.56 -1.33 19.11
C ALA A 309 -24.39 -2.63 19.30
N LEU A 310 -24.92 -2.87 20.50
CA LEU A 310 -25.80 -4.00 20.78
C LEU A 310 -27.19 -3.81 20.18
N GLU A 311 -27.73 -2.60 20.23
CA GLU A 311 -28.99 -2.25 19.55
C GLU A 311 -28.86 -2.41 18.04
N TYR A 312 -27.75 -1.96 17.44
CA TYR A 312 -27.46 -2.19 16.03
C TYR A 312 -27.47 -3.69 15.68
N LEU A 313 -26.77 -4.52 16.46
CA LEU A 313 -26.77 -5.97 16.27
C LEU A 313 -28.16 -6.58 16.46
N ALA A 314 -28.96 -6.09 17.41
CA ALA A 314 -30.34 -6.52 17.58
C ALA A 314 -31.19 -6.18 16.34
N VAL A 315 -31.03 -4.98 15.78
CA VAL A 315 -31.71 -4.56 14.54
C VAL A 315 -31.28 -5.42 13.35
N VAL A 316 -29.98 -5.69 13.17
CA VAL A 316 -29.48 -6.60 12.11
C VAL A 316 -30.11 -7.99 12.20
N ARG A 317 -30.37 -8.48 13.41
CA ARG A 317 -31.02 -9.79 13.63
C ARG A 317 -32.50 -9.78 13.27
N LEU A 318 -33.18 -8.65 13.47
CA LEU A 318 -34.62 -8.54 13.27
C LEU A 318 -35.01 -8.42 11.79
N HIS A 319 -34.10 -7.91 10.96
CA HIS A 319 -34.33 -7.75 9.53
C HIS A 319 -34.13 -9.07 8.76
N ALA A 320 -35.07 -9.36 7.86
CA ALA A 320 -34.91 -10.39 6.84
C ALA A 320 -33.90 -9.96 5.76
N THR A 321 -33.80 -8.65 5.47
CA THR A 321 -32.85 -8.11 4.51
C THR A 321 -31.40 -8.44 4.92
N PRO A 322 -30.63 -9.18 4.07
CA PRO A 322 -29.29 -9.61 4.42
C PRO A 322 -28.34 -8.44 4.65
N THR A 323 -27.58 -8.48 5.75
CA THR A 323 -26.56 -7.48 6.05
C THR A 323 -25.16 -8.07 5.91
N ALA A 324 -24.31 -7.44 5.10
CA ALA A 324 -22.94 -7.89 4.90
C ALA A 324 -22.12 -7.77 6.20
N SER A 325 -21.31 -8.79 6.51
CA SER A 325 -20.46 -8.77 7.71
C SER A 325 -19.43 -7.63 7.68
N SER A 326 -19.00 -7.21 6.48
CA SER A 326 -18.15 -6.02 6.29
C SER A 326 -18.83 -4.73 6.74
N ALA A 327 -20.12 -4.56 6.47
CA ALA A 327 -20.91 -3.41 6.93
C ALA A 327 -21.05 -3.44 8.46
N VAL A 328 -21.47 -4.58 9.02
CA VAL A 328 -21.60 -4.75 10.48
C VAL A 328 -20.29 -4.44 11.20
N LYS A 329 -19.19 -5.01 10.73
CA LYS A 329 -17.85 -4.77 11.27
C LYS A 329 -17.47 -3.29 11.15
N GLY A 330 -17.72 -2.67 9.99
CA GLY A 330 -17.46 -1.26 9.74
C GLY A 330 -18.17 -0.35 10.75
N HIS A 331 -19.45 -0.60 11.01
CA HIS A 331 -20.26 0.12 11.99
C HIS A 331 -19.75 -0.07 13.42
N LEU A 332 -19.48 -1.32 13.82
CA LEU A 332 -18.94 -1.61 15.15
C LEU A 332 -17.58 -0.97 15.39
N PHE A 333 -16.70 -0.91 14.38
CA PHE A 333 -15.43 -0.19 14.50
C PHE A 333 -15.59 1.32 14.69
N LYS A 334 -16.67 1.92 14.15
CA LYS A 334 -16.96 3.36 14.29
C LYS A 334 -17.62 3.66 15.63
N LEU A 335 -18.71 2.96 15.95
CA LEU A 335 -19.41 3.07 17.23
C LEU A 335 -18.45 2.84 18.40
N LEU A 336 -17.69 1.74 18.38
CA LEU A 336 -16.81 1.36 19.49
C LEU A 336 -15.44 2.05 19.48
N ARG A 337 -15.13 2.86 18.47
CA ARG A 337 -13.81 3.52 18.32
C ARG A 337 -13.29 4.16 19.61
N PRO A 338 -14.10 4.88 20.42
CA PRO A 338 -13.61 5.55 21.62
C PRO A 338 -13.00 4.60 22.65
N ALA A 339 -13.54 3.38 22.78
CA ALA A 339 -13.05 2.39 23.73
C ALA A 339 -12.09 1.37 23.10
N LEU A 340 -12.21 1.07 21.80
CA LEU A 340 -11.28 0.16 21.10
C LEU A 340 -9.83 0.65 21.11
N ALA A 341 -9.60 1.95 21.30
CA ALA A 341 -8.25 2.48 21.51
C ALA A 341 -7.64 2.08 22.87
N ARG A 342 -8.48 1.81 23.87
CA ARG A 342 -8.11 1.42 25.24
C ARG A 342 -8.14 -0.09 25.45
N GLU A 343 -8.98 -0.80 24.69
CA GLU A 343 -9.22 -2.24 24.77
C GLU A 343 -8.66 -2.97 23.52
N PRO A 344 -7.32 -3.10 23.36
CA PRO A 344 -6.71 -3.69 22.17
C PRO A 344 -7.10 -5.17 21.99
N ASP A 345 -7.34 -5.92 23.06
CA ASP A 345 -7.79 -7.32 22.99
C ASP A 345 -9.18 -7.44 22.35
N LEU A 346 -10.10 -6.53 22.69
CA LEU A 346 -11.44 -6.48 22.09
C LEU A 346 -11.38 -6.00 20.65
N ARG A 347 -10.47 -5.08 20.32
CA ARG A 347 -10.19 -4.65 18.94
C ARG A 347 -9.71 -5.79 18.05
N ASP A 348 -8.77 -6.60 18.54
CA ASP A 348 -8.24 -7.74 17.79
C ASP A 348 -9.29 -8.85 17.64
N ARG A 349 -10.11 -9.08 18.67
CA ARG A 349 -11.25 -10.02 18.59
C ARG A 349 -12.31 -9.56 17.59
N LEU A 350 -12.69 -8.28 17.61
CA LEU A 350 -13.59 -7.69 16.61
C LEU A 350 -13.00 -7.82 15.20
N GLY A 351 -11.70 -7.60 15.05
CA GLY A 351 -10.95 -7.75 13.81
C GLY A 351 -10.92 -9.18 13.25
N ARG A 352 -11.03 -10.21 14.10
CA ARG A 352 -11.04 -11.63 13.70
C ARG A 352 -12.43 -12.20 13.42
N CYS A 353 -13.50 -11.49 13.77
CA CYS A 353 -14.85 -11.91 13.41
C CYS A 353 -14.98 -12.00 11.87
N GLN A 354 -15.40 -13.16 11.37
CA GLN A 354 -15.55 -13.49 9.94
C GLN A 354 -16.92 -14.12 9.69
N GLY A 355 -17.65 -13.65 8.68
CA GLY A 355 -18.91 -14.25 8.22
C GLY A 355 -19.28 -13.70 6.84
N ALA A 356 -20.03 -14.46 6.03
CA ALA A 356 -20.35 -14.05 4.65
C ALA A 356 -21.50 -13.03 4.59
N LEU A 357 -22.67 -13.39 5.11
CA LEU A 357 -23.89 -12.56 5.16
C LEU A 357 -24.68 -12.90 6.42
N PHE A 358 -25.28 -11.89 7.06
CA PHE A 358 -26.18 -12.08 8.20
C PHE A 358 -27.62 -11.98 7.72
N THR A 359 -28.41 -13.02 8.00
CA THR A 359 -29.85 -13.07 7.78
C THR A 359 -30.53 -13.53 9.08
N ALA A 360 -31.76 -13.09 9.33
CA ALA A 360 -32.56 -13.67 10.41
C ALA A 360 -32.68 -15.20 10.20
N SER A 361 -32.21 -16.03 11.15
CA SER A 361 -32.25 -17.50 11.00
C SER A 361 -33.66 -18.09 11.16
N ARG A 362 -34.63 -17.28 11.57
CA ARG A 362 -36.04 -17.61 11.70
C ARG A 362 -36.86 -16.38 11.36
N SER A 363 -37.83 -16.51 10.46
CA SER A 363 -38.83 -15.46 10.22
C SER A 363 -39.47 -15.05 11.54
N PRO A 364 -39.30 -13.81 12.04
CA PRO A 364 -40.29 -13.24 12.93
C PRO A 364 -41.51 -12.89 12.05
N PRO A 365 -42.75 -12.95 12.57
CA PRO A 365 -43.88 -12.34 11.89
C PRO A 365 -43.55 -10.85 11.66
N SER A 366 -43.91 -10.33 10.48
CA SER A 366 -43.66 -8.97 9.97
C SER A 366 -44.19 -7.81 10.82
N ASP A 367 -44.62 -8.06 12.05
CA ASP A 367 -45.40 -7.13 12.88
C ASP A 367 -44.72 -6.75 14.21
N LYS A 368 -43.43 -7.07 14.42
CA LYS A 368 -42.74 -6.79 15.70
C LYS A 368 -41.31 -6.29 15.57
N LEU A 369 -41.06 -5.26 14.76
CA LEU A 369 -39.99 -4.34 15.14
C LEU A 369 -40.57 -3.44 16.23
N PRO A 370 -40.05 -3.45 17.47
CA PRO A 370 -40.56 -2.57 18.51
C PRO A 370 -40.55 -1.13 18.02
N ALA A 371 -41.58 -0.36 18.38
CA ALA A 371 -41.68 1.02 17.94
C ALA A 371 -40.39 1.78 18.29
N PRO A 372 -40.03 2.87 17.58
CA PRO A 372 -38.76 3.56 17.77
C PRO A 372 -38.39 3.89 19.22
N HIS A 373 -39.41 4.10 20.07
CA HIS A 373 -39.32 4.42 21.48
C HIS A 373 -39.36 3.21 22.45
N GLU A 374 -39.78 2.03 21.99
CA GLU A 374 -39.83 0.81 22.81
C GLU A 374 -38.45 0.17 22.97
N PRO A 375 -38.02 -0.26 24.16
CA PRO A 375 -36.70 -0.87 24.37
C PRO A 375 -36.45 -2.10 23.48
N LEU A 376 -35.25 -2.23 22.93
CA LEU A 376 -34.81 -3.47 22.27
C LEU A 376 -34.24 -4.43 23.32
N GLU A 377 -34.60 -5.72 23.23
CA GLU A 377 -33.98 -6.75 24.07
C GLU A 377 -32.51 -6.97 23.68
N ILE A 378 -31.60 -6.28 24.37
CA ILE A 378 -30.13 -6.42 24.18
C ILE A 378 -29.50 -7.46 25.12
N ASP A 379 -30.21 -7.84 26.19
CA ASP A 379 -29.72 -8.71 27.28
C ASP A 379 -30.19 -10.17 27.22
N HIS A 380 -31.14 -10.50 26.33
CA HIS A 380 -31.60 -11.88 26.15
C HIS A 380 -30.40 -12.82 25.90
N PRO A 381 -30.36 -14.05 26.45
CA PRO A 381 -29.38 -15.05 26.04
C PRO A 381 -29.47 -15.24 24.53
N TRP A 382 -28.42 -14.84 23.82
CA TRP A 382 -28.22 -15.17 22.41
C TRP A 382 -27.96 -16.67 22.39
N PRO A 383 -28.52 -17.43 21.43
CA PRO A 383 -28.59 -18.88 21.50
C PRO A 383 -27.32 -19.47 22.11
N GLU A 384 -27.48 -20.01 23.31
CA GLU A 384 -26.41 -20.66 24.07
C GLU A 384 -25.83 -21.78 23.20
N GLU A 385 -24.50 -21.74 23.05
CA GLU A 385 -23.59 -22.87 22.85
C GLU A 385 -23.84 -23.86 21.69
N SER A 386 -24.87 -23.69 20.86
CA SER A 386 -25.30 -24.69 19.88
C SER A 386 -25.25 -24.27 18.40
N GLU A 387 -25.03 -22.99 18.09
CA GLU A 387 -24.74 -22.54 16.71
C GLU A 387 -23.45 -21.70 16.64
N PRO A 388 -22.30 -22.32 16.28
CA PRO A 388 -21.08 -21.56 15.99
C PRO A 388 -21.30 -20.67 14.76
N GLY A 389 -21.20 -19.36 14.93
CA GLY A 389 -21.38 -18.40 13.84
C GLY A 389 -20.85 -17.01 14.14
N ALA A 390 -20.42 -16.32 13.09
CA ALA A 390 -19.78 -15.00 13.09
C ALA A 390 -20.50 -13.91 13.91
N PHE A 391 -21.83 -14.03 14.03
CA PHE A 391 -22.68 -13.04 14.68
C PHE A 391 -22.59 -13.09 16.21
N ALA A 392 -22.47 -14.30 16.78
CA ALA A 392 -22.32 -14.49 18.22
C ALA A 392 -21.00 -13.91 18.72
N ASP A 393 -19.95 -13.94 17.90
CA ASP A 393 -18.65 -13.34 18.22
C ASP A 393 -18.72 -11.81 18.30
N PHE A 394 -19.45 -11.18 17.37
CA PHE A 394 -19.70 -9.73 17.42
C PHE A 394 -20.43 -9.32 18.71
N ALA A 395 -21.54 -10.00 19.04
CA ALA A 395 -22.31 -9.72 20.25
C ALA A 395 -21.48 -9.94 21.53
N ARG A 396 -20.65 -10.98 21.57
CA ARG A 396 -19.76 -11.27 22.71
C ARG A 396 -18.74 -10.16 22.94
N VAL A 397 -18.14 -9.63 21.87
CA VAL A 397 -17.21 -8.50 21.98
C VAL A 397 -17.93 -7.24 22.47
N CYS A 398 -19.11 -6.93 21.94
CA CYS A 398 -19.89 -5.75 22.35
C CYS A 398 -20.35 -5.82 23.81
N ARG A 399 -20.77 -7.00 24.30
CA ARG A 399 -21.16 -7.21 25.71
C ARG A 399 -20.01 -7.07 26.68
N GLU A 400 -18.88 -7.68 26.35
CA GLU A 400 -17.66 -7.55 27.15
C GLU A 400 -17.21 -6.09 27.20
N MET A 401 -17.27 -5.40 26.06
CA MET A 401 -16.99 -3.96 25.98
C MET A 401 -17.93 -3.15 26.88
N ARG A 402 -19.25 -3.43 26.85
CA ARG A 402 -20.24 -2.78 27.72
C ARG A 402 -19.94 -3.00 29.20
N ALA A 403 -19.64 -4.24 29.60
CA ALA A 403 -19.32 -4.57 30.99
C ALA A 403 -18.06 -3.86 31.49
N ARG A 404 -17.04 -3.69 30.65
CA ARG A 404 -15.83 -2.91 30.97
C ARG A 404 -16.15 -1.42 31.12
N MET A 405 -16.98 -0.86 30.24
CA MET A 405 -17.43 0.53 30.33
C MET A 405 -18.22 0.82 31.60
N GLU A 406 -19.20 -0.02 31.92
CA GLU A 406 -20.01 0.15 33.14
C GLU A 406 -19.15 0.06 34.41
N ARG A 407 -18.06 -0.71 34.37
CA ARG A 407 -17.10 -0.77 35.47
C ARG A 407 -16.32 0.53 35.58
N ASP A 408 -15.85 1.06 34.45
CA ASP A 408 -15.09 2.31 34.42
C ASP A 408 -15.96 3.50 34.82
N GLU A 409 -17.20 3.55 34.37
CA GLU A 409 -18.19 4.53 34.77
C GLU A 409 -18.51 4.46 36.26
N ARG A 410 -18.69 3.25 36.83
CA ARG A 410 -18.91 3.08 38.29
C ARG A 410 -17.70 3.53 39.11
N LYS A 411 -16.48 3.23 38.65
CA LYS A 411 -15.26 3.74 39.29
C LYS A 411 -15.20 5.26 39.23
N ALA A 412 -15.60 5.81 38.10
CA ALA A 412 -15.68 7.24 37.89
C ALA A 412 -16.67 7.90 38.87
N ALA A 413 -17.92 7.45 38.91
CA ALA A 413 -18.94 7.98 39.82
C ALA A 413 -18.50 7.94 41.31
N ARG A 414 -17.85 6.85 41.73
CA ARG A 414 -17.30 6.72 43.09
C ARG A 414 -16.21 7.74 43.39
N ALA A 415 -15.27 7.96 42.46
CA ALA A 415 -14.21 8.94 42.62
C ALA A 415 -14.76 10.37 42.77
N TRP A 416 -15.83 10.69 42.01
CA TRP A 416 -16.50 11.98 42.08
C TRP A 416 -17.22 12.19 43.43
N THR A 417 -17.90 11.15 43.92
CA THR A 417 -18.60 11.18 45.22
C THR A 417 -17.62 11.44 46.39
N VAL A 418 -16.43 10.82 46.34
CA VAL A 418 -15.38 11.03 47.35
C VAL A 418 -14.78 12.43 47.27
N ALA A 419 -14.54 12.96 46.06
CA ALA A 419 -14.01 14.31 45.86
C ALA A 419 -14.99 15.40 46.35
N ALA A 420 -16.28 15.27 46.02
CA ALA A 420 -17.32 16.20 46.45
C ALA A 420 -17.51 16.22 47.99
N ALA A 421 -17.31 15.07 48.65
CA ALA A 421 -17.36 14.97 50.11
C ALA A 421 -16.17 15.65 50.80
N GLN A 422 -15.00 15.71 50.14
CA GLN A 422 -13.78 16.34 50.69
C GLN A 422 -13.76 17.86 50.56
N GLU A 423 -14.46 18.43 49.56
CA GLU A 423 -14.51 19.88 49.32
C GLU A 423 -15.78 20.57 49.87
N GLY A 424 -16.47 19.95 50.82
CA GLY A 424 -17.63 20.56 51.50
C GLY A 424 -18.80 20.87 50.57
N GLY A 425 -18.97 20.12 49.47
CA GLY A 425 -20.08 20.28 48.54
C GLY A 425 -19.94 21.42 47.51
N ARG A 426 -18.74 21.99 47.31
CA ARG A 426 -18.49 22.93 46.20
C ARG A 426 -17.77 22.25 45.03
N ILE A 427 -18.13 22.64 43.81
CA ILE A 427 -17.49 22.17 42.57
C ILE A 427 -16.29 23.10 42.27
N PRO A 428 -15.07 22.57 42.03
CA PRO A 428 -13.90 23.39 41.74
C PRO A 428 -13.97 24.01 40.33
N ASP A 429 -13.50 25.25 40.22
CA ASP A 429 -13.48 26.02 38.98
C ASP A 429 -12.60 25.36 37.90
N VAL A 430 -12.91 25.60 36.62
CA VAL A 430 -12.43 24.83 35.44
C VAL A 430 -10.90 24.76 35.33
N GLU A 431 -10.18 25.73 35.91
CA GLU A 431 -8.71 25.78 35.90
C GLU A 431 -8.03 24.91 36.97
N GLY A 432 -8.78 24.41 37.97
CA GLY A 432 -8.26 23.66 39.13
C GLY A 432 -8.35 22.13 39.04
N LEU A 433 -8.78 21.57 37.91
CA LEU A 433 -9.11 20.13 37.82
C LEU A 433 -7.86 19.21 37.79
N THR A 434 -7.66 18.45 38.88
CA THR A 434 -6.63 17.39 38.99
C THR A 434 -6.74 16.30 37.89
N PRO A 435 -5.70 15.48 37.64
CA PRO A 435 -5.74 14.38 36.66
C PRO A 435 -6.87 13.36 36.87
N ALA A 436 -7.34 13.20 38.11
CA ALA A 436 -8.49 12.35 38.43
C ALA A 436 -9.80 12.94 37.88
N HIS A 437 -9.96 14.27 37.90
CA HIS A 437 -11.10 14.97 37.32
C HIS A 437 -11.11 14.93 35.77
N ARG A 438 -9.93 14.89 35.13
CA ARG A 438 -9.81 14.65 33.67
C ARG A 438 -10.23 13.23 33.25
N ALA A 439 -10.16 12.27 34.16
CA ALA A 439 -10.64 10.91 33.92
C ALA A 439 -12.18 10.80 33.95
N LEU A 440 -12.88 11.86 34.36
CA LEU A 440 -14.27 11.82 34.78
C LEU A 440 -15.30 12.51 33.87
N GLY A 441 -14.92 13.48 33.03
CA GLY A 441 -15.95 14.16 32.25
C GLY A 441 -15.38 15.19 31.29
N ALA A 442 -15.75 15.07 30.02
CA ALA A 442 -15.72 16.11 29.00
C ALA A 442 -14.55 17.12 29.11
N TYR A 443 -13.36 16.78 28.63
CA TYR A 443 -12.28 17.76 28.50
C TYR A 443 -12.27 18.38 27.10
N THR A 444 -11.99 19.68 27.00
CA THR A 444 -11.76 20.31 25.70
C THR A 444 -10.35 19.97 25.23
N ASP A 445 -10.23 19.32 24.07
CA ASP A 445 -8.93 19.12 23.44
C ASP A 445 -8.37 20.49 23.05
N GLN A 446 -7.32 20.91 23.77
CA GLN A 446 -6.77 22.27 23.67
C GLN A 446 -6.29 22.65 22.27
N ARG A 447 -6.09 21.68 21.37
CA ARG A 447 -5.57 21.89 20.03
C ARG A 447 -6.65 21.97 18.96
N THR A 448 -7.81 21.39 19.24
CA THR A 448 -8.97 21.44 18.34
C THR A 448 -10.10 22.31 18.85
N GLY A 449 -10.08 22.67 20.14
CA GLY A 449 -11.18 23.35 20.81
C GLY A 449 -12.43 22.48 20.98
N VAL A 450 -12.35 21.17 20.68
CA VAL A 450 -13.51 20.28 20.67
C VAL A 450 -13.62 19.49 21.96
N ARG A 451 -14.84 19.31 22.46
CA ARG A 451 -15.14 18.61 23.72
C ARG A 451 -15.06 17.09 23.56
N VAL A 452 -14.07 16.45 24.17
CA VAL A 452 -13.89 14.99 24.17
C VAL A 452 -14.66 14.38 25.34
N LEU A 453 -15.62 13.51 25.07
CA LEU A 453 -16.44 12.86 26.11
C LEU A 453 -15.66 11.69 26.76
N PRO A 454 -16.13 11.10 27.88
CA PRO A 454 -15.59 9.85 28.41
C PRO A 454 -15.66 8.69 27.41
N HIS A 455 -14.75 7.71 27.52
CA HIS A 455 -14.63 6.62 26.54
C HIS A 455 -15.82 5.64 26.52
N TRP A 456 -16.70 5.68 27.53
CA TRP A 456 -17.93 4.89 27.58
C TRP A 456 -19.12 5.56 26.89
N LEU A 457 -19.05 6.86 26.56
CA LEU A 457 -20.13 7.60 25.89
C LEU A 457 -19.89 7.69 24.38
N ALA A 458 -20.98 7.69 23.61
CA ALA A 458 -20.92 7.92 22.16
C ALA A 458 -20.25 9.27 21.86
N GLN A 459 -19.21 9.23 21.02
CA GLN A 459 -18.38 10.41 20.76
C GLN A 459 -18.85 11.14 19.49
N PRO A 460 -18.76 12.48 19.48
CA PRO A 460 -18.74 13.24 18.23
C PRO A 460 -17.59 12.77 17.35
N TYR A 461 -17.76 12.78 16.02
CA TYR A 461 -16.65 12.51 15.13
C TYR A 461 -15.65 13.66 15.11
N VAL A 462 -14.50 13.49 15.76
CA VAL A 462 -13.38 14.43 15.63
C VAL A 462 -12.18 13.65 15.16
N ARG A 463 -11.65 14.02 13.99
CA ARG A 463 -10.29 13.66 13.61
C ARG A 463 -9.41 14.85 13.95
N PRO A 464 -8.81 14.91 15.15
CA PRO A 464 -7.90 16.00 15.44
C PRO A 464 -6.76 15.95 14.41
N PRO A 465 -6.18 17.10 14.00
CA PRO A 465 -4.89 17.09 13.30
C PRO A 465 -3.90 16.24 14.11
N ARG A 466 -2.76 15.78 13.59
CA ARG A 466 -1.79 15.10 14.46
C ARG A 466 -1.18 16.12 15.45
N PRO A 467 -1.04 15.81 16.76
CA PRO A 467 -0.28 16.67 17.65
C PRO A 467 1.09 16.86 17.03
N GLU A 468 1.61 18.08 17.02
CA GLU A 468 3.05 18.24 16.91
C GLU A 468 3.64 17.63 18.17
N LYS A 469 4.02 16.35 18.09
CA LYS A 469 4.54 15.65 19.26
C LYS A 469 5.88 16.27 19.63
N GLY A 470 5.99 16.75 20.87
CA GLY A 470 7.27 17.11 21.45
C GLY A 470 8.22 15.90 21.43
N LYS A 471 9.51 16.14 21.15
CA LYS A 471 10.53 15.09 20.98
C LYS A 471 10.59 14.09 22.14
N ALA A 472 10.26 14.52 23.36
CA ALA A 472 10.28 13.67 24.56
C ALA A 472 9.14 12.64 24.60
N GLU A 473 7.93 13.01 24.18
CA GLU A 473 6.78 12.08 24.13
C GLU A 473 6.93 11.05 23.01
N LEU A 474 7.49 11.47 21.86
CA LEU A 474 7.87 10.55 20.78
C LEU A 474 8.87 9.49 21.25
N ALA A 475 9.79 9.85 22.15
CA ALA A 475 10.78 8.94 22.70
C ALA A 475 10.17 7.97 23.72
N ALA A 476 9.28 8.44 24.60
CA ALA A 476 8.61 7.62 25.60
C ALA A 476 7.62 6.62 24.97
N GLU A 477 6.89 7.04 23.94
CA GLU A 477 5.97 6.19 23.20
C GLU A 477 6.71 5.16 22.35
N ALA A 478 7.84 5.53 21.73
CA ALA A 478 8.72 4.58 21.05
C ALA A 478 9.31 3.54 22.02
N ALA A 479 9.62 3.92 23.27
CA ALA A 479 10.10 3.01 24.30
C ALA A 479 9.01 2.06 24.80
N SER A 480 7.78 2.56 24.98
CA SER A 480 6.61 1.76 25.36
C SER A 480 6.21 0.75 24.26
N LEU A 481 6.23 1.21 23.00
CA LEU A 481 5.98 0.37 21.83
C LEU A 481 7.09 -0.67 21.64
N ALA A 482 8.36 -0.34 21.90
CA ALA A 482 9.46 -1.30 21.90
C ALA A 482 9.30 -2.37 23.00
N LYS A 483 8.82 -1.99 24.20
CA LYS A 483 8.55 -2.93 25.30
C LYS A 483 7.36 -3.86 25.01
N LYS A 484 6.31 -3.34 24.35
CA LYS A 484 5.17 -4.14 23.86
C LYS A 484 5.56 -5.05 22.69
N ALA A 485 6.41 -4.58 21.78
CA ALA A 485 6.97 -5.38 20.69
C ALA A 485 7.83 -6.53 21.23
N ALA A 486 8.66 -6.30 22.24
CA ALA A 486 9.46 -7.33 22.88
C ALA A 486 8.61 -8.39 23.62
N ARG A 487 7.51 -7.99 24.27
CA ARG A 487 6.55 -8.94 24.88
C ARG A 487 5.76 -9.73 23.85
N ALA A 488 5.37 -9.10 22.73
CA ALA A 488 4.70 -9.77 21.62
C ALA A 488 5.64 -10.74 20.88
N GLU A 489 6.93 -10.43 20.80
CA GLU A 489 7.96 -11.31 20.23
C GLU A 489 8.23 -12.53 21.12
N ALA A 490 8.22 -12.35 22.45
CA ALA A 490 8.34 -13.46 23.41
C ALA A 490 7.11 -14.40 23.39
N ALA A 491 5.90 -13.85 23.30
CA ALA A 491 4.67 -14.64 23.14
C ALA A 491 4.58 -15.31 21.77
N GLY A 492 5.07 -14.66 20.71
CA GLY A 492 5.13 -15.20 19.35
C GLY A 492 6.15 -16.33 19.17
N LYS A 493 7.23 -16.36 19.97
CA LYS A 493 8.19 -17.49 19.99
C LYS A 493 7.62 -18.73 20.67
N ALA A 494 6.75 -18.58 21.67
CA ALA A 494 6.06 -19.69 22.31
C ALA A 494 4.95 -20.29 21.42
N ALA A 495 4.21 -19.46 20.68
CA ALA A 495 3.14 -19.92 19.77
C ALA A 495 3.69 -20.58 18.48
N LYS A 496 4.84 -20.13 17.97
CA LYS A 496 5.48 -20.68 16.76
C LYS A 496 6.11 -22.07 16.95
N ALA A 497 6.34 -22.51 18.19
CA ALA A 497 6.86 -23.85 18.47
C ALA A 497 5.79 -24.94 18.27
N GLU A 498 4.49 -24.59 18.40
CA GLU A 498 3.37 -25.53 18.29
C GLU A 498 2.78 -25.56 16.87
N GLU A 499 2.72 -24.42 16.17
CA GLU A 499 2.15 -24.31 14.80
C GLU A 499 3.05 -24.90 13.69
N ALA A 500 4.35 -25.08 13.96
CA ALA A 500 5.32 -25.60 12.99
C ALA A 500 5.09 -27.07 12.59
N ARG A 501 4.17 -27.80 13.25
CA ARG A 501 4.03 -29.25 13.07
C ARG A 501 2.90 -29.67 12.11
N VAL A 502 1.98 -28.79 11.68
CA VAL A 502 0.76 -29.23 10.94
C VAL A 502 0.36 -28.36 9.72
N GLY A 503 0.93 -27.19 9.46
CA GLY A 503 0.26 -26.18 8.62
C GLY A 503 0.57 -26.09 7.11
N GLU A 504 1.64 -26.69 6.57
CA GLU A 504 2.23 -26.15 5.33
C GLU A 504 1.60 -26.62 4.00
N LYS A 505 0.67 -27.59 4.02
CA LYS A 505 0.04 -28.10 2.78
C LYS A 505 -1.31 -27.47 2.39
N ARG A 506 -1.93 -26.64 3.25
CA ARG A 506 -3.29 -26.10 2.99
C ARG A 506 -3.36 -24.64 2.55
N ALA A 507 -2.30 -23.86 2.71
CA ALA A 507 -2.37 -22.40 2.51
C ALA A 507 -2.29 -21.97 1.02
N SER A 508 -1.59 -22.69 0.16
CA SER A 508 -1.41 -22.26 -1.24
C SER A 508 -2.62 -22.56 -2.14
N ALA A 509 -3.47 -23.51 -1.77
CA ALA A 509 -4.67 -23.87 -2.55
C ALA A 509 -5.94 -23.10 -2.10
N ALA A 510 -5.94 -22.47 -0.92
CA ALA A 510 -7.12 -21.81 -0.37
C ALA A 510 -7.31 -20.36 -0.86
N ILE A 511 -6.27 -19.71 -1.38
CA ILE A 511 -6.36 -18.31 -1.83
C ILE A 511 -7.04 -18.18 -3.20
N GLU A 512 -6.96 -19.20 -4.06
CA GLU A 512 -7.72 -19.23 -5.33
C GLU A 512 -9.18 -19.66 -5.17
N VAL A 513 -9.57 -20.19 -4.00
CA VAL A 513 -10.92 -20.75 -3.78
C VAL A 513 -11.83 -19.81 -2.96
N VAL A 514 -11.27 -18.78 -2.30
CA VAL A 514 -12.00 -17.92 -1.33
C VAL A 514 -12.31 -16.50 -1.83
N VAL A 515 -11.63 -16.02 -2.88
CA VAL A 515 -11.93 -14.73 -3.52
C VAL A 515 -12.45 -15.04 -4.92
N GLY A 516 -13.72 -14.73 -5.20
CA GLY A 516 -14.27 -14.95 -6.53
C GLY A 516 -13.37 -14.32 -7.58
N GLU A 517 -13.16 -15.01 -8.71
CA GLU A 517 -12.20 -14.60 -9.75
C GLU A 517 -12.38 -13.13 -10.20
N ASP A 518 -13.63 -12.63 -10.16
CA ASP A 518 -13.99 -11.24 -10.43
C ASP A 518 -13.55 -10.24 -9.36
N GLU A 519 -13.56 -10.61 -8.08
CA GLU A 519 -13.14 -9.75 -6.97
C GLU A 519 -11.61 -9.59 -6.94
N SER A 520 -10.87 -10.67 -7.25
CA SER A 520 -9.41 -10.61 -7.42
C SER A 520 -9.00 -9.72 -8.61
N LYS A 521 -9.76 -9.80 -9.72
CA LYS A 521 -9.60 -8.91 -10.89
C LYS A 521 -9.92 -7.46 -10.53
N ARG A 522 -10.96 -7.22 -9.73
CA ARG A 522 -11.34 -5.87 -9.25
C ARG A 522 -10.26 -5.25 -8.37
N VAL A 523 -9.75 -5.98 -7.37
CA VAL A 523 -8.66 -5.51 -6.49
C VAL A 523 -7.41 -5.21 -7.31
N ARG A 524 -7.07 -6.06 -8.29
CA ARG A 524 -5.92 -5.83 -9.18
C ARG A 524 -6.09 -4.57 -10.03
N LEU A 525 -7.27 -4.36 -10.64
CA LEU A 525 -7.58 -3.15 -11.40
C LEU A 525 -7.52 -1.88 -10.54
N ASP A 526 -7.94 -1.97 -9.27
CA ASP A 526 -7.89 -0.85 -8.35
C ASP A 526 -6.46 -0.44 -7.97
N VAL A 527 -5.61 -1.44 -7.76
CA VAL A 527 -4.18 -1.28 -7.51
C VAL A 527 -3.45 -0.69 -8.72
N ASP A 528 -3.74 -1.20 -9.92
CA ASP A 528 -3.13 -0.71 -11.17
C ASP A 528 -3.47 0.75 -11.45
N ALA A 529 -4.71 1.16 -11.15
CA ALA A 529 -5.14 2.55 -11.28
C ALA A 529 -4.39 3.48 -10.30
N ALA A 530 -4.19 3.05 -9.04
CA ALA A 530 -3.43 3.82 -8.05
C ALA A 530 -1.95 3.94 -8.45
N ALA A 531 -1.35 2.86 -8.97
CA ALA A 531 0.01 2.87 -9.49
C ALA A 531 0.18 3.79 -10.69
N LYS A 532 -0.81 3.80 -11.62
CA LYS A 532 -0.85 4.74 -12.75
C LYS A 532 -0.93 6.20 -12.28
N GLU A 533 -1.83 6.52 -11.36
CA GLU A 533 -1.92 7.89 -10.80
C GLU A 533 -0.63 8.31 -10.09
N GLY A 534 0.00 7.39 -9.34
CA GLY A 534 1.28 7.65 -8.70
C GLY A 534 2.38 8.00 -9.71
N LEU A 535 2.40 7.32 -10.85
CA LEU A 535 3.32 7.58 -11.96
C LEU A 535 3.05 8.94 -12.63
N GLU A 536 1.79 9.29 -12.84
CA GLU A 536 1.39 10.59 -13.40
C GLU A 536 1.81 11.75 -12.50
N LYS A 537 1.69 11.61 -11.17
CA LYS A 537 2.20 12.60 -10.19
C LYS A 537 3.72 12.79 -10.26
N MET A 538 4.44 11.80 -10.79
CA MET A 538 5.89 11.86 -10.97
C MET A 538 6.29 12.44 -12.33
N GLY A 539 5.32 12.87 -13.15
CA GLY A 539 5.55 13.49 -14.47
C GLY A 539 5.52 12.51 -15.64
N TYR A 540 5.14 11.25 -15.42
CA TYR A 540 5.18 10.21 -16.45
C TYR A 540 3.79 9.70 -16.84
N THR A 541 3.58 9.51 -18.14
CA THR A 541 2.44 8.75 -18.67
C THR A 541 2.79 7.27 -18.69
N GLN A 542 1.84 6.42 -18.27
CA GLN A 542 2.04 4.97 -18.35
C GLN A 542 1.99 4.48 -19.81
N GLU A 543 3.10 3.90 -20.29
CA GLU A 543 3.21 3.39 -21.67
C GLU A 543 3.29 1.86 -21.73
N LEU A 544 3.73 1.19 -20.66
CA LEU A 544 3.83 -0.27 -20.59
C LEU A 544 2.66 -0.90 -19.82
N SER A 545 2.35 -2.15 -20.14
CA SER A 545 1.28 -2.92 -19.52
C SER A 545 1.73 -3.53 -18.18
N ARG A 546 0.91 -3.38 -17.15
CA ARG A 546 1.13 -4.04 -15.85
C ARG A 546 0.80 -5.52 -15.98
N SER A 547 1.82 -6.36 -15.79
CA SER A 547 1.75 -7.82 -15.98
C SER A 547 2.33 -8.61 -14.82
N ARG A 548 3.04 -7.96 -13.88
CA ARG A 548 3.78 -8.63 -12.80
C ARG A 548 3.23 -8.27 -11.42
N GLY A 549 2.93 -9.31 -10.62
CA GLY A 549 2.76 -9.20 -9.17
C GLY A 549 4.07 -9.43 -8.41
N LEU A 550 4.02 -9.47 -7.08
CA LEU A 550 5.19 -9.67 -6.21
C LEU A 550 6.03 -10.90 -6.57
N LEU A 551 5.39 -12.06 -6.76
CA LEU A 551 6.12 -13.29 -7.12
C LEU A 551 6.77 -13.19 -8.50
N GLY A 552 6.07 -12.60 -9.47
CA GLY A 552 6.62 -12.43 -10.82
C GLY A 552 7.87 -11.56 -10.83
N ILE A 553 7.85 -10.43 -10.12
CA ILE A 553 9.02 -9.54 -10.05
C ILE A 553 10.15 -10.11 -9.16
N LEU A 554 9.82 -10.85 -8.10
CA LEU A 554 10.80 -11.56 -7.26
C LEU A 554 11.52 -12.65 -8.06
N PHE A 555 10.79 -13.49 -8.80
CA PHE A 555 11.37 -14.54 -9.62
C PHE A 555 12.19 -13.97 -10.78
N MET A 556 11.74 -12.87 -11.41
CA MET A 556 12.56 -12.16 -12.38
C MET A 556 13.88 -11.66 -11.76
N THR A 557 13.85 -11.14 -10.53
CA THR A 557 15.07 -10.72 -9.82
C THR A 557 16.01 -11.90 -9.57
N LEU A 558 15.48 -13.03 -9.10
CA LEU A 558 16.26 -14.25 -8.88
C LEU A 558 16.81 -14.83 -10.19
N ALA A 559 16.06 -14.73 -11.29
CA ALA A 559 16.49 -15.12 -12.62
C ALA A 559 17.63 -14.21 -13.14
N ILE A 560 17.58 -12.90 -12.86
CA ILE A 560 18.67 -11.96 -13.17
C ILE A 560 19.92 -12.28 -12.33
N MET A 561 19.76 -12.57 -11.04
CA MET A 561 20.87 -12.96 -10.18
C MET A 561 21.47 -14.31 -10.56
N ALA A 562 20.63 -15.24 -11.03
CA ALA A 562 21.00 -16.56 -11.52
C ALA A 562 22.02 -17.27 -10.62
N VAL A 563 21.74 -17.33 -9.32
CA VAL A 563 22.75 -17.57 -8.27
C VAL A 563 23.74 -18.71 -8.57
N PRO A 564 23.33 -19.93 -9.00
CA PRO A 564 24.28 -20.98 -9.33
C PRO A 564 25.19 -20.63 -10.53
N PHE A 565 24.64 -19.96 -11.54
CA PHE A 565 25.42 -19.44 -12.66
C PHE A 565 26.34 -18.29 -12.22
N GLY A 566 25.85 -17.34 -11.43
CA GLY A 566 26.62 -16.19 -10.96
C GLY A 566 27.81 -16.56 -10.06
N LEU A 567 27.69 -17.66 -9.30
CA LEU A 567 28.78 -18.21 -8.48
C LEU A 567 29.66 -19.20 -9.25
N GLY A 568 29.08 -19.95 -10.19
CA GLY A 568 29.76 -21.00 -10.94
C GLY A 568 30.56 -20.48 -12.14
N ALA A 569 30.04 -19.52 -12.90
CA ALA A 569 30.72 -18.98 -14.07
C ALA A 569 32.08 -18.33 -13.73
N PRO A 570 32.22 -17.54 -12.63
CA PRO A 570 33.51 -17.00 -12.20
C PRO A 570 34.23 -17.89 -11.18
N LEU A 571 33.95 -19.20 -11.13
CA LEU A 571 34.50 -20.13 -10.13
C LEU A 571 36.04 -20.10 -10.07
N ALA A 572 36.72 -19.95 -11.21
CA ALA A 572 38.18 -19.83 -11.28
C ALA A 572 38.71 -18.67 -10.41
N THR A 573 38.00 -17.54 -10.37
CA THR A 573 38.39 -16.40 -9.53
C THR A 573 38.24 -16.70 -8.05
N SER A 574 37.20 -17.44 -7.66
CA SER A 574 37.00 -17.88 -6.28
C SER A 574 38.07 -18.89 -5.83
N LEU A 575 38.50 -19.78 -6.73
CA LEU A 575 39.60 -20.72 -6.48
C LEU A 575 40.93 -19.98 -6.27
N ILE A 576 41.26 -19.04 -7.15
CA ILE A 576 42.44 -18.17 -7.01
C ILE A 576 42.34 -17.32 -5.73
N GLY A 577 41.13 -16.88 -5.39
CA GLY A 577 40.83 -16.01 -4.26
C GLY A 577 40.78 -16.69 -2.88
N GLY A 578 41.27 -17.92 -2.75
CA GLY A 578 41.29 -18.63 -1.46
C GLY A 578 40.47 -19.91 -1.39
N GLY A 579 39.79 -20.32 -2.46
CA GLY A 579 39.12 -21.62 -2.52
C GLY A 579 37.92 -21.74 -1.58
N PRO A 580 37.71 -22.89 -0.91
CA PRO A 580 36.48 -23.21 -0.17
C PRO A 580 36.03 -22.15 0.85
N ALA A 581 36.96 -21.66 1.69
CA ALA A 581 36.63 -20.64 2.69
C ALA A 581 36.12 -19.34 2.04
N THR A 582 36.76 -18.90 0.95
CA THR A 582 36.32 -17.71 0.22
C THR A 582 34.99 -17.93 -0.49
N MET A 583 34.75 -19.11 -1.05
CA MET A 583 33.47 -19.44 -1.70
C MET A 583 32.29 -19.32 -0.73
N ILE A 584 32.39 -19.92 0.46
CA ILE A 584 31.29 -19.92 1.45
C ILE A 584 31.19 -18.59 2.18
N TRP A 585 32.28 -18.13 2.80
CA TRP A 585 32.23 -16.93 3.65
C TRP A 585 32.22 -15.65 2.83
N GLY A 586 32.80 -15.66 1.63
CA GLY A 586 32.66 -14.57 0.68
C GLY A 586 31.21 -14.38 0.24
N LEU A 587 30.48 -15.47 -0.03
CA LEU A 587 29.04 -15.40 -0.30
C LEU A 587 28.27 -14.76 0.86
N VAL A 588 28.49 -15.23 2.10
CA VAL A 588 27.80 -14.70 3.29
C VAL A 588 28.15 -13.22 3.50
N PHE A 589 29.44 -12.88 3.38
CA PHE A 589 29.92 -11.51 3.54
C PHE A 589 29.28 -10.56 2.52
N VAL A 590 29.33 -10.90 1.23
CA VAL A 590 28.74 -10.07 0.17
C VAL A 590 27.22 -10.01 0.29
N ALA A 591 26.55 -11.10 0.66
CA ALA A 591 25.10 -11.10 0.86
C ALA A 591 24.66 -10.15 1.98
N LEU A 592 25.37 -10.12 3.11
CA LEU A 592 25.06 -9.23 4.23
C LEU A 592 25.21 -7.76 3.84
N LEU A 593 26.27 -7.41 3.09
CA LEU A 593 26.49 -6.04 2.64
C LEU A 593 25.55 -5.64 1.50
N SER A 594 25.28 -6.55 0.57
CA SER A 594 24.27 -6.37 -0.48
C SER A 594 22.87 -6.22 0.10
N LEU A 595 22.57 -6.81 1.25
CA LEU A 595 21.31 -6.59 1.95
C LEU A 595 21.19 -5.16 2.49
N MET A 596 22.29 -4.55 2.94
CA MET A 596 22.30 -3.13 3.34
C MET A 596 22.00 -2.22 2.14
N LEU A 597 22.59 -2.55 0.99
CA LEU A 597 22.30 -1.87 -0.28
C LEU A 597 20.82 -2.05 -0.67
N ALA A 598 20.30 -3.27 -0.63
CA ALA A 598 18.91 -3.60 -0.95
C ALA A 598 17.91 -2.85 -0.07
N PHE A 599 18.13 -2.78 1.26
CA PHE A 599 17.30 -2.00 2.17
C PHE A 599 17.30 -0.51 1.84
N SER A 600 18.46 0.05 1.51
CA SER A 600 18.61 1.46 1.15
C SER A 600 17.87 1.78 -0.16
N LEU A 601 17.99 0.92 -1.17
CA LEU A 601 17.28 1.06 -2.44
C LEU A 601 15.77 0.88 -2.28
N ALA A 602 15.33 -0.08 -1.47
CA ALA A 602 13.93 -0.34 -1.19
C ALA A 602 13.23 0.87 -0.54
N GLU A 603 13.88 1.55 0.39
CA GLU A 603 13.34 2.77 1.02
C GLU A 603 13.11 3.88 -0.02
N ILE A 604 14.10 4.16 -0.86
CA ILE A 604 14.02 5.19 -1.90
C ILE A 604 13.00 4.80 -2.98
N CYS A 605 13.04 3.54 -3.44
CA CYS A 605 12.14 2.99 -4.44
C CYS A 605 10.67 3.05 -4.00
N SER A 606 10.38 2.83 -2.71
CA SER A 606 9.02 2.93 -2.18
C SER A 606 8.44 4.34 -2.28
N LEU A 607 9.29 5.35 -2.36
CA LEU A 607 8.91 6.76 -2.50
C LEU A 607 8.74 7.16 -3.97
N TYR A 608 9.59 6.63 -4.84
CA TYR A 608 9.65 6.99 -6.26
C TYR A 608 9.69 5.76 -7.19
N PRO A 609 8.63 4.94 -7.26
CA PRO A 609 8.64 3.69 -8.01
C PRO A 609 8.43 3.92 -9.52
N THR A 610 9.46 4.41 -10.22
CA THR A 610 9.44 4.68 -11.68
C THR A 610 10.41 3.78 -12.43
N SER A 611 10.13 3.52 -13.72
CA SER A 611 11.04 2.77 -14.61
C SER A 611 12.35 3.51 -14.88
N ALA A 612 12.41 4.81 -14.58
CA ALA A 612 13.64 5.59 -14.58
C ALA A 612 14.59 5.22 -13.41
N GLY A 613 14.05 4.68 -12.31
CA GLY A 613 14.84 4.14 -11.21
C GLY A 613 15.88 5.11 -10.64
N ALA A 614 17.12 4.65 -10.52
CA ALA A 614 18.18 5.33 -9.76
C ALA A 614 18.48 6.77 -10.20
N TYR A 615 18.39 7.09 -11.49
CA TYR A 615 18.66 8.46 -11.95
C TYR A 615 17.50 9.42 -11.65
N TYR A 616 16.26 8.92 -11.63
CA TYR A 616 15.11 9.67 -11.13
C TYR A 616 15.23 9.93 -9.63
N TRP A 617 15.59 8.90 -8.86
CA TRP A 617 15.82 9.00 -7.43
C TRP A 617 16.89 10.04 -7.12
N THR A 618 18.00 9.99 -7.84
CA THR A 618 19.09 10.95 -7.71
C THR A 618 18.61 12.36 -8.02
N TYR A 619 17.83 12.54 -9.09
CA TYR A 619 17.28 13.85 -9.45
C TYR A 619 16.40 14.44 -8.35
N LYS A 620 15.45 13.66 -7.81
CA LYS A 620 14.51 14.13 -6.77
C LYS A 620 15.19 14.38 -5.44
N LEU A 621 16.23 13.62 -5.10
CA LEU A 621 16.96 13.79 -3.84
C LEU A 621 18.04 14.88 -3.93
N SER A 622 18.56 15.20 -5.11
CA SER A 622 19.66 16.16 -5.25
C SER A 622 19.22 17.61 -5.07
N PRO A 623 20.12 18.51 -4.64
CA PRO A 623 19.92 19.95 -4.71
C PRO A 623 19.63 20.44 -6.13
N THR A 624 18.88 21.53 -6.25
CA THR A 624 18.53 22.23 -7.51
C THR A 624 19.73 22.52 -8.40
N SER A 625 20.88 22.87 -7.81
CA SER A 625 22.12 23.20 -8.53
C SER A 625 22.82 22.01 -9.17
N SER A 626 22.73 20.81 -8.59
CA SER A 626 23.48 19.63 -9.05
C SER A 626 22.61 18.48 -9.58
N ARG A 627 21.28 18.54 -9.39
CA ARG A 627 20.35 17.44 -9.74
C ARG A 627 20.43 16.98 -11.19
N VAL A 628 20.60 17.89 -12.15
CA VAL A 628 20.63 17.54 -13.58
C VAL A 628 21.91 16.76 -13.89
N LEU A 629 23.06 17.25 -13.44
CA LEU A 629 24.35 16.61 -13.69
C LEU A 629 24.46 15.26 -12.96
N LEU A 630 24.07 15.20 -11.68
CA LEU A 630 24.09 13.95 -10.92
C LEU A 630 23.14 12.92 -11.52
N SER A 631 21.92 13.32 -11.90
CA SER A 631 20.98 12.43 -12.60
C SER A 631 21.53 11.95 -13.94
N TRP A 632 22.18 12.81 -14.72
CA TRP A 632 22.84 12.42 -15.97
C TRP A 632 23.90 11.33 -15.74
N ILE A 633 24.83 11.57 -14.80
CA ILE A 633 25.89 10.61 -14.46
C ILE A 633 25.27 9.29 -14.01
N THR A 634 24.32 9.32 -13.08
CA THR A 634 23.62 8.12 -12.60
C THR A 634 22.89 7.40 -13.73
N GLY A 635 22.27 8.13 -14.65
CA GLY A 635 21.54 7.57 -15.79
C GLY A 635 22.46 6.80 -16.74
N TRP A 636 23.62 7.39 -17.08
CA TRP A 636 24.63 6.72 -17.90
C TRP A 636 25.26 5.51 -17.20
N MET A 637 25.56 5.61 -15.90
CA MET A 637 26.02 4.46 -15.11
C MET A 637 24.98 3.34 -15.09
N THR A 638 23.70 3.68 -14.95
CA THR A 638 22.59 2.71 -15.02
C THR A 638 22.55 2.04 -16.39
N LEU A 639 22.59 2.81 -17.47
CA LEU A 639 22.49 2.31 -18.83
C LEU A 639 23.64 1.37 -19.19
N VAL A 640 24.88 1.84 -18.99
CA VAL A 640 26.09 1.07 -19.28
C VAL A 640 26.13 -0.18 -18.40
N GLY A 641 25.79 -0.06 -17.11
CA GLY A 641 25.73 -1.20 -16.20
C GLY A 641 24.74 -2.27 -16.68
N ASN A 642 23.56 -1.86 -17.14
CA ASN A 642 22.57 -2.79 -17.70
C ASN A 642 23.07 -3.48 -18.98
N TRP A 643 23.68 -2.74 -19.90
CA TRP A 643 24.25 -3.32 -21.13
C TRP A 643 25.40 -4.28 -20.85
N MET A 644 26.30 -3.93 -19.93
CA MET A 644 27.46 -4.75 -19.60
C MET A 644 27.06 -6.01 -18.83
N ALA A 645 26.07 -5.92 -17.93
CA ALA A 645 25.54 -7.09 -17.23
C ALA A 645 24.84 -8.06 -18.21
N ALA A 646 24.05 -7.54 -19.15
CA ALA A 646 23.42 -8.38 -20.17
C ALA A 646 24.45 -9.05 -21.11
N LEU A 647 25.47 -8.29 -21.53
CA LEU A 647 26.60 -8.82 -22.31
C LEU A 647 27.35 -9.92 -21.56
N SER A 648 27.67 -9.70 -20.27
CA SER A 648 28.44 -10.66 -19.49
C SER A 648 27.70 -11.97 -19.26
N VAL A 649 26.38 -11.92 -19.03
CA VAL A 649 25.55 -13.12 -18.86
C VAL A 649 25.42 -13.91 -20.17
N THR A 650 25.08 -13.23 -21.26
CA THR A 650 24.88 -13.88 -22.57
C THR A 650 26.17 -14.51 -23.07
N PHE A 651 27.30 -13.83 -22.87
CA PHE A 651 28.61 -14.36 -23.22
C PHE A 651 29.08 -15.46 -22.27
N GLY A 652 28.91 -15.32 -20.96
CA GLY A 652 29.23 -16.39 -20.00
C GLY A 652 28.41 -17.66 -20.29
N THR A 653 27.18 -17.50 -20.76
CA THR A 653 26.34 -18.63 -21.23
C THR A 653 26.90 -19.25 -22.51
N ALA A 654 27.48 -18.46 -23.43
CA ALA A 654 28.19 -18.98 -24.59
C ALA A 654 29.46 -19.76 -24.19
N GLN A 655 30.22 -19.28 -23.21
CA GLN A 655 31.35 -20.01 -22.64
C GLN A 655 30.93 -21.33 -21.99
N LEU A 656 29.74 -21.39 -21.38
CA LEU A 656 29.20 -22.66 -20.91
C LEU A 656 28.91 -23.64 -22.06
N VAL A 657 28.44 -23.18 -23.22
CA VAL A 657 28.27 -24.06 -24.40
C VAL A 657 29.61 -24.67 -24.81
N VAL A 658 30.67 -23.86 -24.86
CA VAL A 658 32.04 -24.32 -25.13
C VAL A 658 32.49 -25.34 -24.09
N ALA A 659 32.28 -25.05 -22.80
CA ALA A 659 32.62 -25.97 -21.71
C ALA A 659 31.85 -27.30 -21.80
N GLY A 660 30.56 -27.26 -22.17
CA GLY A 660 29.72 -28.44 -22.35
C GLY A 660 30.19 -29.33 -23.51
N ALA A 661 30.61 -28.73 -24.62
CA ALA A 661 31.25 -29.45 -25.72
C ALA A 661 32.60 -30.06 -25.30
N GLY A 662 33.38 -29.33 -24.48
CA GLY A 662 34.66 -29.77 -23.93
C GLY A 662 34.60 -31.05 -23.10
N ILE A 663 33.46 -31.36 -22.45
CA ILE A 663 33.26 -32.63 -21.71
C ILE A 663 33.43 -33.84 -22.65
N TYR A 664 32.91 -33.75 -23.87
CA TYR A 664 33.00 -34.84 -24.86
C TYR A 664 34.23 -34.69 -25.77
N HIS A 665 34.66 -33.47 -26.03
CA HIS A 665 35.78 -33.13 -26.91
C HIS A 665 36.83 -32.27 -26.17
N PRO A 666 37.59 -32.84 -25.22
CA PRO A 666 38.51 -32.06 -24.37
C PRO A 666 39.68 -31.43 -25.13
N GLU A 667 40.05 -32.00 -26.28
CA GLU A 667 41.10 -31.48 -27.17
C GLU A 667 40.63 -30.29 -28.02
N TRP A 668 39.33 -30.03 -28.07
CA TRP A 668 38.79 -28.93 -28.87
C TRP A 668 38.81 -27.64 -28.07
N ILE A 669 39.59 -26.67 -28.55
CA ILE A 669 39.63 -25.32 -28.01
C ILE A 669 38.88 -24.41 -28.98
N ALA A 670 37.82 -23.77 -28.48
CA ALA A 670 37.08 -22.80 -29.27
C ALA A 670 37.97 -21.61 -29.61
N THR A 671 38.03 -21.26 -30.90
CA THR A 671 38.70 -20.04 -31.33
C THR A 671 37.83 -18.81 -31.01
N PRO A 672 38.41 -17.60 -30.83
CA PRO A 672 37.64 -16.41 -30.43
C PRO A 672 36.43 -16.09 -31.32
N TRP A 673 36.53 -16.33 -32.63
CA TRP A 673 35.41 -16.11 -33.55
C TRP A 673 34.29 -17.15 -33.38
N GLN A 674 34.62 -18.40 -33.03
CA GLN A 674 33.63 -19.44 -32.74
C GLN A 674 32.86 -19.10 -31.47
N GLU A 675 33.56 -18.66 -30.41
CA GLU A 675 32.92 -18.18 -29.18
C GLU A 675 31.99 -17.00 -29.46
N TYR A 676 32.43 -16.03 -30.28
CA TYR A 676 31.62 -14.91 -30.69
C TYR A 676 30.35 -15.34 -31.44
N VAL A 677 30.44 -16.29 -32.38
CA VAL A 677 29.27 -16.81 -33.10
C VAL A 677 28.29 -17.53 -32.16
N ILE A 678 28.79 -18.30 -31.19
CA ILE A 678 27.95 -18.94 -30.17
C ILE A 678 27.25 -17.86 -29.32
N PHE A 679 27.97 -16.81 -28.92
CA PHE A 679 27.41 -15.65 -28.24
C PHE A 679 26.31 -14.96 -29.04
N LEU A 680 26.47 -14.79 -30.36
CA LEU A 680 25.40 -14.30 -31.23
C LEU A 680 24.18 -15.22 -31.21
N GLY A 681 24.40 -16.53 -31.17
CA GLY A 681 23.34 -17.53 -31.02
C GLY A 681 22.54 -17.35 -29.71
N ILE A 682 23.24 -17.25 -28.57
CA ILE A 682 22.60 -17.02 -27.25
C ILE A 682 21.83 -15.70 -27.23
N THR A 683 22.46 -14.64 -27.74
CA THR A 683 21.85 -13.30 -27.85
C THR A 683 20.61 -13.34 -28.75
N GLY A 684 20.66 -14.09 -29.85
CA GLY A 684 19.52 -14.33 -30.75
C GLY A 684 18.37 -15.03 -30.05
N VAL A 685 18.65 -16.07 -29.25
CA VAL A 685 17.62 -16.75 -28.43
C VAL A 685 16.98 -15.77 -27.46
N ALA A 686 17.78 -15.00 -26.70
CA ALA A 686 17.26 -13.99 -25.79
C ALA A 686 16.40 -12.94 -26.51
N ALA A 687 16.83 -12.50 -27.69
CA ALA A 687 16.09 -11.57 -28.55
C ALA A 687 14.75 -12.14 -29.01
N VAL A 688 14.72 -13.41 -29.43
CA VAL A 688 13.48 -14.06 -29.86
C VAL A 688 12.45 -14.08 -28.73
N PHE A 689 12.85 -14.48 -27.53
CA PHE A 689 11.94 -14.50 -26.38
C PHE A 689 11.49 -13.11 -25.95
N CYS A 690 12.39 -12.14 -25.90
CA CYS A 690 12.05 -10.78 -25.48
C CYS A 690 11.16 -10.04 -26.49
N LEU A 691 11.35 -10.26 -27.80
CA LEU A 691 10.61 -9.55 -28.84
C LEU A 691 9.28 -10.24 -29.19
N PHE A 692 9.26 -11.57 -29.28
CA PHE A 692 8.09 -12.31 -29.77
C PHE A 692 7.26 -12.96 -28.65
N PHE A 693 7.84 -13.19 -27.48
CA PHE A 693 7.19 -13.89 -26.36
C PHE A 693 7.06 -13.02 -25.10
N ASN A 694 7.02 -11.69 -25.25
CA ASN A 694 6.97 -10.74 -24.13
C ASN A 694 5.86 -11.05 -23.10
N ARG A 695 4.65 -11.36 -23.59
CA ARG A 695 3.48 -11.73 -22.76
C ARG A 695 3.74 -12.95 -21.87
N HIS A 696 4.62 -13.86 -22.31
CA HIS A 696 4.97 -15.09 -21.60
C HIS A 696 6.19 -14.92 -20.70
N LEU A 697 6.88 -13.77 -20.70
CA LEU A 697 8.04 -13.53 -19.84
C LEU A 697 7.74 -13.77 -18.35
N PRO A 698 6.60 -13.34 -17.77
CA PRO A 698 6.28 -13.69 -16.39
C PRO A 698 6.19 -15.21 -16.14
N THR A 699 5.69 -15.97 -17.11
CA THR A 699 5.65 -17.44 -17.03
C THR A 699 7.04 -18.06 -17.17
N ILE A 700 7.89 -17.48 -18.01
CA ILE A 700 9.30 -17.88 -18.18
C ILE A 700 10.09 -17.63 -16.90
N ASP A 701 9.88 -16.48 -16.22
CA ASP A 701 10.51 -16.18 -14.93
C ASP A 701 10.09 -17.19 -13.85
N ILE A 702 8.82 -17.60 -13.82
CA ILE A 702 8.33 -18.68 -12.93
C ILE A 702 8.98 -20.02 -13.27
N ALA A 703 9.06 -20.37 -14.56
CA ALA A 703 9.70 -21.60 -15.01
C ALA A 703 11.20 -21.62 -14.64
N CYS A 704 11.88 -20.48 -14.76
CA CYS A 704 13.26 -20.30 -14.31
C CYS A 704 13.41 -20.55 -12.81
N ALA A 705 12.50 -20.01 -11.98
CA ALA A 705 12.53 -20.23 -10.53
C ALA A 705 12.41 -21.71 -10.17
N TRP A 706 11.51 -22.45 -10.83
CA TRP A 706 11.39 -23.90 -10.65
C TRP A 706 12.60 -24.66 -11.17
N TRP A 707 13.13 -24.28 -12.33
CA TRP A 707 14.36 -24.86 -12.87
C TRP A 707 15.54 -24.70 -11.91
N MET A 708 15.71 -23.50 -11.34
CA MET A 708 16.73 -23.23 -10.32
C MET A 708 16.50 -24.05 -9.06
N ALA A 709 15.27 -24.09 -8.52
CA ALA A 709 14.97 -24.79 -7.28
C ALA A 709 15.17 -26.31 -7.41
N ILE A 710 14.63 -26.92 -8.46
CA ILE A 710 14.80 -28.35 -8.75
C ILE A 710 16.26 -28.65 -9.06
N GLY A 711 16.90 -27.82 -9.88
CA GLY A 711 18.31 -27.94 -10.24
C GLY A 711 19.23 -27.91 -9.01
N LEU A 712 18.98 -27.01 -8.07
CA LEU A 712 19.70 -26.94 -6.80
C LEU A 712 19.55 -28.21 -5.95
N ILE A 713 18.33 -28.75 -5.85
CA ILE A 713 18.07 -30.01 -5.12
C ILE A 713 18.81 -31.17 -5.80
N VAL A 714 18.73 -31.25 -7.13
CA VAL A 714 19.42 -32.28 -7.92
C VAL A 714 20.93 -32.17 -7.72
N MET A 715 21.51 -30.98 -7.84
CA MET A 715 22.94 -30.78 -7.60
C MET A 715 23.35 -31.11 -6.16
N LEU A 716 22.56 -30.67 -5.16
CA LEU A 716 22.81 -31.00 -3.76
C LEU A 716 22.86 -32.50 -3.53
N VAL A 717 21.88 -33.24 -4.04
CA VAL A 717 21.79 -34.70 -3.85
C VAL A 717 22.86 -35.41 -4.69
N ALA A 718 22.96 -35.12 -5.98
CA ALA A 718 23.83 -35.85 -6.91
C ALA A 718 25.31 -35.67 -6.57
N LEU A 719 25.76 -34.44 -6.36
CA LEU A 719 27.17 -34.17 -6.02
C LEU A 719 27.53 -34.77 -4.66
N SER A 720 26.64 -34.66 -3.66
CA SER A 720 26.87 -35.23 -2.33
C SER A 720 26.87 -36.77 -2.33
N ALA A 721 25.99 -37.38 -3.12
CA ALA A 721 25.85 -38.83 -3.22
C ALA A 721 27.01 -39.48 -3.97
N GLU A 722 27.43 -38.91 -5.11
CA GLU A 722 28.52 -39.47 -5.92
C GLU A 722 29.89 -39.18 -5.29
N GLY A 723 30.31 -37.90 -5.24
CA GLY A 723 31.59 -37.50 -4.64
C GLY A 723 32.80 -38.34 -5.09
N ARG A 724 32.87 -38.70 -6.38
CA ARG A 724 33.89 -39.61 -6.94
C ARG A 724 35.30 -39.01 -6.93
N ALA A 725 35.39 -37.69 -6.96
CA ALA A 725 36.65 -36.95 -6.78
C ALA A 725 37.19 -37.00 -5.33
N GLY A 726 36.49 -37.67 -4.42
CA GLY A 726 36.80 -37.67 -2.99
C GLY A 726 35.90 -36.75 -2.20
N ARG A 727 35.94 -36.89 -0.87
CA ARG A 727 35.17 -36.08 0.06
C ARG A 727 36.09 -35.40 1.04
N HIS A 728 35.78 -34.15 1.35
CA HIS A 728 36.52 -33.34 2.29
C HIS A 728 35.85 -33.29 3.66
N SER A 729 36.64 -33.06 4.71
CA SER A 729 36.09 -32.80 6.04
C SER A 729 35.40 -31.44 6.10
N ALA A 730 34.52 -31.23 7.07
CA ALA A 730 33.89 -29.92 7.29
C ALA A 730 34.93 -28.81 7.54
N GLY A 731 36.06 -29.13 8.17
CA GLY A 731 37.15 -28.19 8.38
C GLY A 731 37.79 -27.72 7.07
N TYR A 732 37.90 -28.61 6.08
CA TYR A 732 38.38 -28.22 4.75
C TYR A 732 37.29 -27.46 3.98
N ALA A 733 36.08 -28.01 3.86
CA ALA A 733 35.02 -27.42 3.05
C ALA A 733 34.62 -26.01 3.52
N LEU A 734 34.66 -25.74 4.83
CA LEU A 734 34.25 -24.45 5.41
C LEU A 734 35.42 -23.55 5.80
N GLY A 735 36.65 -24.07 5.83
CA GLY A 735 37.80 -23.38 6.45
C GLY A 735 39.11 -23.46 5.69
N HIS A 736 39.23 -24.31 4.66
CA HIS A 736 40.45 -24.34 3.85
C HIS A 736 40.59 -23.06 3.02
N PHE A 737 41.75 -22.44 3.15
CA PHE A 737 42.10 -21.19 2.47
C PHE A 737 43.52 -21.29 1.91
N ASP A 738 43.67 -21.06 0.61
CA ASP A 738 44.96 -21.05 -0.09
C ASP A 738 45.15 -19.74 -0.88
N SER A 739 46.10 -18.91 -0.46
CA SER A 739 46.40 -17.65 -1.15
C SER A 739 47.45 -17.74 -2.26
N SER A 740 48.10 -18.90 -2.42
CA SER A 740 49.30 -19.06 -3.25
C SER A 740 49.09 -18.72 -4.72
N ALA A 741 47.92 -19.05 -5.28
CA ALA A 741 47.58 -18.83 -6.68
C ALA A 741 47.46 -17.34 -7.07
N SER A 742 47.11 -16.48 -6.12
CA SER A 742 46.86 -15.05 -6.40
C SER A 742 48.12 -14.18 -6.40
N GLY A 743 49.18 -14.60 -5.71
CA GLY A 743 50.37 -13.77 -5.44
C GLY A 743 50.12 -12.57 -4.50
N TRP A 744 48.88 -12.33 -4.08
CA TRP A 744 48.52 -11.32 -3.08
C TRP A 744 48.73 -11.86 -1.65
N GLY A 745 48.81 -10.94 -0.67
CA GLY A 745 48.78 -11.32 0.74
C GLY A 745 47.41 -11.89 1.15
N PRO A 746 47.34 -12.79 2.16
CA PRO A 746 46.14 -13.59 2.47
C PRO A 746 44.83 -12.78 2.58
N GLY A 747 44.86 -11.63 3.26
CA GLY A 747 43.67 -10.79 3.40
C GLY A 747 43.14 -10.23 2.07
N TRP A 748 44.03 -9.80 1.18
CA TRP A 748 43.63 -9.26 -0.11
C TRP A 748 43.18 -10.37 -1.08
N THR A 749 43.79 -11.55 -1.00
CA THR A 749 43.36 -12.73 -1.77
C THR A 749 41.89 -13.07 -1.52
N PHE A 750 41.44 -13.06 -0.26
CA PHE A 750 40.03 -13.26 0.08
C PHE A 750 39.12 -12.24 -0.64
N PHE A 751 39.50 -10.96 -0.65
CA PHE A 751 38.71 -9.91 -1.30
C PHE A 751 38.67 -10.08 -2.83
N ILE A 752 39.77 -10.46 -3.46
CA ILE A 752 39.81 -10.80 -4.89
C ILE A 752 38.83 -11.95 -5.22
N GLY A 753 38.68 -12.93 -4.34
CA GLY A 753 37.71 -14.02 -4.55
C GLY A 753 36.24 -13.61 -4.43
N LEU A 754 35.92 -12.38 -4.01
CA LEU A 754 34.53 -11.91 -3.86
C LEU A 754 33.84 -11.56 -5.19
N VAL A 755 34.53 -11.61 -6.32
CA VAL A 755 33.99 -11.27 -7.65
C VAL A 755 32.74 -12.09 -7.98
N GLY A 756 32.72 -13.39 -7.65
CA GLY A 756 31.56 -14.25 -7.92
C GLY A 756 30.30 -13.83 -7.17
N PRO A 757 30.34 -13.73 -5.84
CA PRO A 757 29.23 -13.19 -5.06
C PRO A 757 28.85 -11.76 -5.47
N ALA A 758 29.81 -10.86 -5.70
CA ALA A 758 29.55 -9.49 -6.16
C ALA A 758 28.79 -9.47 -7.49
N TYR A 759 29.20 -10.32 -8.43
CA TYR A 759 28.50 -10.50 -9.70
C TYR A 759 27.07 -10.99 -9.52
N THR A 760 26.85 -11.96 -8.63
CA THR A 760 25.52 -12.52 -8.34
C THR A 760 24.56 -11.49 -7.77
N PHE A 761 25.01 -10.62 -6.86
CA PHE A 761 24.16 -9.62 -6.21
C PHE A 761 24.18 -8.25 -6.92
N GLY A 762 25.05 -8.02 -7.91
CA GLY A 762 25.14 -6.75 -8.62
C GLY A 762 23.87 -6.36 -9.39
N GLY A 763 23.06 -7.34 -9.79
CA GLY A 763 21.82 -7.13 -10.56
C GLY A 763 20.57 -6.76 -9.74
N ILE A 764 20.65 -6.67 -8.40
CA ILE A 764 19.47 -6.54 -7.53
C ILE A 764 18.55 -5.35 -7.85
N GLY A 765 19.12 -4.24 -8.35
CA GLY A 765 18.37 -3.02 -8.66
C GLY A 765 17.90 -2.93 -10.12
N MET A 766 18.26 -3.87 -11.00
CA MET A 766 17.89 -3.81 -12.43
C MET A 766 16.38 -3.86 -12.63
N ILE A 767 15.67 -4.56 -11.74
CA ILE A 767 14.21 -4.65 -11.75
C ILE A 767 13.51 -3.30 -11.53
N ALA A 768 14.22 -2.26 -11.08
CA ALA A 768 13.65 -0.91 -10.99
C ALA A 768 13.12 -0.43 -12.36
N ALA A 769 13.79 -0.82 -13.46
CA ALA A 769 13.34 -0.51 -14.81
C ALA A 769 11.98 -1.15 -15.15
N MET A 770 11.54 -2.16 -14.40
CA MET A 770 10.25 -2.86 -14.58
C MET A 770 9.08 -2.20 -13.86
N ALA A 771 9.28 -1.07 -13.18
CA ALA A 771 8.24 -0.49 -12.31
C ALA A 771 6.89 -0.23 -13.00
N GLU A 772 6.89 0.12 -14.29
CA GLU A 772 5.66 0.29 -15.08
C GLU A 772 4.94 -1.03 -15.42
N GLU A 773 5.62 -2.16 -15.35
CA GLU A 773 5.07 -3.49 -15.60
C GLU A 773 4.59 -4.19 -14.31
N VAL A 774 4.74 -3.56 -13.13
CA VAL A 774 4.39 -4.12 -11.81
C VAL A 774 3.04 -3.59 -11.29
N HIS A 775 2.18 -4.42 -10.70
CA HIS A 775 0.85 -3.99 -10.24
C HIS A 775 0.89 -2.96 -9.09
N ASP A 776 1.58 -3.26 -7.98
CA ASP A 776 1.80 -2.32 -6.86
C ASP A 776 3.29 -2.03 -6.68
N PRO A 777 3.86 -1.11 -7.47
CA PRO A 777 5.30 -0.91 -7.49
C PRO A 777 5.81 -0.17 -6.24
N VAL A 778 4.93 0.48 -5.46
CA VAL A 778 5.29 1.11 -4.17
C VAL A 778 5.66 0.06 -3.12
N THR A 779 4.98 -1.09 -3.11
CA THR A 779 5.22 -2.13 -2.09
C THR A 779 5.92 -3.37 -2.64
N GLN A 780 5.60 -3.80 -3.86
CA GLN A 780 6.08 -5.07 -4.41
C GLN A 780 7.52 -4.98 -4.87
N LEU A 781 7.91 -3.86 -5.50
CA LEU A 781 9.26 -3.67 -6.01
C LEU A 781 10.29 -3.55 -4.87
N PRO A 782 10.09 -2.75 -3.81
CA PRO A 782 10.98 -2.75 -2.63
C PRO A 782 11.10 -4.12 -1.95
N ARG A 783 9.98 -4.84 -1.81
CA ARG A 783 9.98 -6.18 -1.21
C ARG A 783 10.77 -7.18 -2.06
N ALA A 784 10.63 -7.13 -3.38
CA ALA A 784 11.36 -8.01 -4.28
C ALA A 784 12.88 -7.78 -4.22
N ILE A 785 13.32 -6.51 -4.18
CA ILE A 785 14.73 -6.13 -4.01
C ILE A 785 15.30 -6.68 -2.70
N VAL A 786 14.55 -6.56 -1.59
CA VAL A 786 15.03 -7.01 -0.27
C VAL A 786 14.98 -8.52 -0.12
N TYR A 787 13.90 -9.18 -0.56
CA TYR A 787 13.72 -10.62 -0.38
C TYR A 787 14.63 -11.45 -1.29
N SER A 788 15.02 -10.94 -2.47
CA SER A 788 15.90 -11.66 -3.38
C SER A 788 17.28 -11.93 -2.77
N VAL A 789 17.81 -11.03 -1.93
CA VAL A 789 19.14 -11.17 -1.32
C VAL A 789 19.24 -12.37 -0.35
N PRO A 790 18.43 -12.50 0.72
CA PRO A 790 18.51 -13.65 1.62
C PRO A 790 18.10 -14.97 0.94
N ILE A 791 17.14 -14.94 0.01
CA ILE A 791 16.79 -16.11 -0.80
C ILE A 791 18.00 -16.53 -1.64
N GLY A 792 18.62 -15.58 -2.33
CA GLY A 792 19.79 -15.82 -3.15
C GLY A 792 21.00 -16.32 -2.35
N ALA A 793 21.25 -15.75 -1.16
CA ALA A 793 22.30 -16.24 -0.26
C ALA A 793 22.08 -17.69 0.16
N THR A 794 20.83 -18.05 0.48
CA THR A 794 20.46 -19.43 0.84
C THR A 794 20.65 -20.37 -0.35
N MET A 795 20.21 -19.97 -1.55
CA MET A 795 20.43 -20.73 -2.78
C MET A 795 21.92 -20.92 -3.07
N GLY A 796 22.73 -19.90 -2.85
CA GLY A 796 24.18 -19.96 -3.03
C GLY A 796 24.85 -20.92 -2.05
N LEU A 797 24.40 -20.98 -0.80
CA LEU A 797 24.89 -21.96 0.17
C LEU A 797 24.51 -23.39 -0.24
N ILE A 798 23.26 -23.61 -0.67
CA ILE A 798 22.80 -24.92 -1.17
C ILE A 798 23.62 -25.37 -2.39
N PHE A 799 24.02 -24.43 -3.25
CA PHE A 799 24.88 -24.70 -4.40
C PHE A 799 26.34 -24.99 -4.01
N LEU A 800 26.94 -24.17 -3.17
CA LEU A 800 28.37 -24.22 -2.88
C LEU A 800 28.77 -25.29 -1.86
N LEU A 801 27.90 -25.64 -0.91
CA LEU A 801 28.19 -26.68 0.08
C LEU A 801 28.57 -28.02 -0.58
N PRO A 802 27.72 -28.66 -1.42
CA PRO A 802 28.09 -29.93 -2.05
C PRO A 802 29.38 -29.82 -2.88
N ILE A 803 29.60 -28.67 -3.54
CA ILE A 803 30.82 -28.40 -4.32
C ILE A 803 32.05 -28.38 -3.42
N THR A 804 32.06 -27.61 -2.34
CA THR A 804 33.22 -27.49 -1.44
C THR A 804 33.54 -28.79 -0.70
N PHE A 805 32.53 -29.61 -0.40
CA PHE A 805 32.71 -30.94 0.19
C PHE A 805 33.24 -32.00 -0.80
N THR A 806 33.11 -31.77 -2.11
CA THR A 806 33.54 -32.71 -3.16
C THR A 806 34.54 -32.11 -4.13
N LEU A 807 35.11 -30.94 -3.78
CA LEU A 807 35.91 -30.12 -4.67
C LEU A 807 37.15 -30.90 -5.14
N PRO A 808 37.33 -31.10 -6.47
CA PRO A 808 38.56 -31.65 -7.02
C PRO A 808 39.77 -30.74 -6.76
N ASP A 809 40.95 -31.23 -7.09
CA ASP A 809 42.19 -30.45 -7.00
C ASP A 809 42.09 -29.11 -7.75
N ALA A 810 42.39 -28.00 -7.05
CA ALA A 810 42.21 -26.66 -7.58
C ALA A 810 43.16 -26.37 -8.75
N ALA A 811 44.39 -26.90 -8.74
CA ALA A 811 45.35 -26.71 -9.82
C ALA A 811 44.85 -27.37 -11.12
N THR A 812 44.25 -28.55 -11.02
CA THR A 812 43.59 -29.25 -12.13
C THR A 812 42.46 -28.42 -12.74
N LEU A 813 41.61 -27.82 -11.91
CA LEU A 813 40.51 -26.97 -12.37
C LEU A 813 41.02 -25.67 -13.03
N LEU A 814 42.04 -25.04 -12.45
CA LEU A 814 42.61 -23.81 -13.00
C LEU A 814 43.41 -24.03 -14.30
N ALA A 815 43.82 -25.26 -14.60
CA ALA A 815 44.52 -25.63 -15.83
C ALA A 815 43.59 -25.84 -17.05
N VAL A 816 42.27 -25.74 -16.88
CA VAL A 816 41.31 -25.94 -17.97
C VAL A 816 41.48 -24.86 -19.06
N SER A 817 41.79 -25.29 -20.28
CA SER A 817 42.13 -24.41 -21.42
C SER A 817 41.02 -23.45 -21.85
N SER A 818 39.75 -23.82 -21.66
CA SER A 818 38.60 -22.95 -21.91
C SER A 818 38.45 -21.81 -20.90
N GLY A 819 39.20 -21.84 -19.79
CA GLY A 819 39.04 -20.91 -18.66
C GLY A 819 37.74 -21.09 -17.89
N GLN A 820 36.93 -22.11 -18.21
CA GLN A 820 35.63 -22.38 -17.58
C GLN A 820 35.65 -23.77 -16.90
N PRO A 821 36.07 -23.86 -15.62
CA PRO A 821 36.32 -25.14 -14.96
C PRO A 821 35.05 -25.91 -14.56
N ILE A 822 33.88 -25.29 -14.62
CA ILE A 822 32.66 -25.87 -14.03
C ILE A 822 32.24 -27.21 -14.65
N GLY A 823 32.43 -27.38 -15.97
CA GLY A 823 32.08 -28.62 -16.67
C GLY A 823 32.97 -29.78 -16.25
N VAL A 824 34.30 -29.54 -16.23
CA VAL A 824 35.31 -30.51 -15.80
C VAL A 824 35.14 -30.85 -14.31
N MET A 825 34.86 -29.84 -13.47
CA MET A 825 34.58 -30.05 -12.05
C MET A 825 33.42 -31.04 -11.86
N PHE A 826 32.30 -30.83 -12.55
CA PHE A 826 31.17 -31.75 -12.45
C PHE A 826 31.46 -33.13 -13.02
N GLU A 827 32.21 -33.24 -14.12
CA GLU A 827 32.65 -34.53 -14.66
C GLU A 827 33.47 -35.33 -13.63
N LEU A 828 34.44 -34.67 -12.98
CA LEU A 828 35.29 -35.30 -11.97
C LEU A 828 34.49 -35.71 -10.71
N ILE A 829 33.59 -34.86 -10.23
CA ILE A 829 32.76 -35.18 -9.06
C ILE A 829 31.81 -36.35 -9.35
N MET A 830 31.18 -36.35 -10.53
CA MET A 830 30.22 -37.39 -10.94
C MET A 830 30.90 -38.67 -11.44
N GLY A 831 32.20 -38.63 -11.74
CA GLY A 831 32.98 -39.76 -12.25
C GLY A 831 32.56 -40.24 -13.65
N SER A 832 31.76 -39.46 -14.38
CA SER A 832 31.33 -39.78 -15.74
C SER A 832 30.98 -38.53 -16.55
N LYS A 833 31.24 -38.58 -17.86
CA LYS A 833 30.88 -37.52 -18.82
C LYS A 833 29.38 -37.21 -18.81
N GLY A 834 28.54 -38.25 -18.75
CA GLY A 834 27.09 -38.11 -18.71
C GLY A 834 26.60 -37.39 -17.45
N GLY A 835 27.15 -37.76 -16.28
CA GLY A 835 26.83 -37.08 -15.02
C GLY A 835 27.29 -35.62 -15.01
N GLY A 836 28.53 -35.36 -15.47
CA GLY A 836 29.06 -34.01 -15.62
C GLY A 836 28.21 -33.13 -16.54
N PHE A 837 27.83 -33.66 -17.70
CA PHE A 837 26.93 -32.98 -18.64
C PHE A 837 25.54 -32.72 -18.03
N GLY A 838 24.99 -33.65 -17.25
CA GLY A 838 23.71 -33.45 -16.56
C GLY A 838 23.74 -32.28 -15.58
N MET A 839 24.79 -32.15 -14.77
CA MET A 839 24.95 -31.02 -13.85
C MET A 839 25.22 -29.71 -14.60
N TRP A 840 26.05 -29.76 -15.65
CA TRP A 840 26.28 -28.63 -16.54
C TRP A 840 24.98 -28.13 -17.18
N PHE A 841 24.11 -29.02 -17.65
CA PHE A 841 22.86 -28.69 -18.33
C PHE A 841 21.92 -27.87 -17.44
N ILE A 842 21.93 -28.14 -16.13
CA ILE A 842 21.19 -27.35 -15.14
C ILE A 842 21.70 -25.91 -15.14
N ILE A 843 23.02 -25.70 -15.01
CA ILE A 843 23.62 -24.35 -14.98
C ILE A 843 23.46 -23.63 -16.31
N PHE A 844 23.62 -24.34 -17.43
CA PHE A 844 23.39 -23.80 -18.77
C PHE A 844 21.94 -23.33 -18.94
N GLY A 845 20.96 -24.13 -18.51
CA GLY A 845 19.55 -23.72 -18.52
C GLY A 845 19.30 -22.46 -17.68
N ILE A 846 19.92 -22.35 -16.51
CA ILE A 846 19.88 -21.14 -15.67
C ILE A 846 20.44 -19.93 -16.44
N GLY A 847 21.58 -20.10 -17.13
CA GLY A 847 22.20 -19.05 -17.96
C GLY A 847 21.31 -18.57 -19.11
N ILE A 848 20.59 -19.47 -19.77
CA ILE A 848 19.61 -19.12 -20.82
C ILE A 848 18.46 -18.28 -20.26
N PHE A 849 17.85 -18.71 -19.15
CA PHE A 849 16.78 -17.95 -18.52
C PHE A 849 17.26 -16.58 -18.04
N CYS A 850 18.44 -16.52 -17.43
CA CYS A 850 19.08 -15.28 -17.03
C CYS A 850 19.28 -14.34 -18.22
N SER A 851 19.81 -14.86 -19.33
CA SER A 851 20.03 -14.10 -20.58
C SER A 851 18.75 -13.46 -21.11
N ILE A 852 17.60 -14.14 -20.99
CA ILE A 852 16.29 -13.60 -21.37
C ILE A 852 15.87 -12.48 -20.40
N SER A 853 15.83 -12.74 -19.09
CA SER A 853 15.33 -11.78 -18.10
C SER A 853 16.21 -10.53 -17.99
N ILE A 854 17.53 -10.68 -18.11
CA ILE A 854 18.48 -9.56 -18.06
C ILE A 854 18.43 -8.69 -19.31
N SER A 855 18.27 -9.30 -20.50
CA SER A 855 18.12 -8.56 -21.76
C SER A 855 16.82 -7.76 -21.78
N CYS A 856 15.75 -8.33 -21.22
CA CYS A 856 14.50 -7.64 -20.97
C CYS A 856 14.71 -6.43 -20.06
N ALA A 857 15.35 -6.59 -18.90
CA ALA A 857 15.64 -5.50 -17.97
C ALA A 857 16.45 -4.36 -18.63
N ALA A 858 17.51 -4.72 -19.36
CA ALA A 858 18.37 -3.77 -20.05
C ALA A 858 17.62 -2.95 -21.11
N SER A 859 16.67 -3.56 -21.83
CA SER A 859 15.89 -2.84 -22.84
C SER A 859 14.95 -1.80 -22.22
N ARG A 860 14.37 -2.07 -21.04
CA ARG A 860 13.49 -1.09 -20.36
C ARG A 860 14.30 0.02 -19.73
N ALA A 861 15.49 -0.27 -19.19
CA ALA A 861 16.41 0.77 -18.72
C ALA A 861 16.82 1.70 -19.88
N THR A 862 17.12 1.12 -21.05
CA THR A 862 17.43 1.86 -22.28
C THR A 862 16.26 2.73 -22.72
N TRP A 863 15.05 2.17 -22.74
CA TRP A 863 13.83 2.88 -23.09
C TRP A 863 13.52 4.03 -22.13
N ALA A 864 13.58 3.79 -20.81
CA ALA A 864 13.28 4.81 -19.82
C ALA A 864 14.24 6.00 -19.95
N PHE A 865 15.54 5.75 -20.16
CA PHE A 865 16.52 6.82 -20.35
C PHE A 865 16.37 7.54 -21.70
N ALA A 866 15.94 6.83 -22.75
CA ALA A 866 15.55 7.46 -24.02
C ALA A 866 14.34 8.39 -23.84
N ARG A 867 13.34 7.97 -23.05
CA ARG A 867 12.12 8.74 -22.78
C ARG A 867 12.41 10.11 -22.15
N ASP A 868 13.50 10.20 -21.38
CA ASP A 868 13.95 11.44 -20.74
C ASP A 868 14.96 12.25 -21.58
N HIS A 869 15.00 12.02 -22.91
CA HIS A 869 15.84 12.73 -23.87
C HIS A 869 17.35 12.67 -23.60
N ALA A 870 17.82 11.62 -22.91
CA ALA A 870 19.23 11.50 -22.55
C ALA A 870 20.10 10.82 -23.63
N LEU A 871 19.48 10.21 -24.64
CA LEU A 871 20.16 9.46 -25.71
C LEU A 871 20.15 10.20 -27.07
N PRO A 872 21.18 9.99 -27.92
CA PRO A 872 21.11 10.38 -29.32
C PRO A 872 19.88 9.73 -29.98
N TYR A 873 19.15 10.50 -30.78
CA TYR A 873 17.89 10.03 -31.39
C TYR A 873 16.89 9.44 -30.39
N ALA A 874 16.85 9.98 -29.16
CA ALA A 874 15.96 9.55 -28.09
C ALA A 874 14.50 9.35 -28.55
N HIS A 875 13.99 10.21 -29.43
CA HIS A 875 12.64 10.11 -30.00
C HIS A 875 12.37 8.82 -30.81
N VAL A 876 13.40 8.09 -31.23
CA VAL A 876 13.29 6.77 -31.89
C VAL A 876 13.25 5.67 -30.83
N PHE A 877 14.19 5.70 -29.89
CA PHE A 877 14.37 4.65 -28.88
C PHE A 877 13.33 4.69 -27.76
N ALA A 878 12.73 5.86 -27.50
CA ALA A 878 11.62 6.02 -26.57
C ALA A 878 10.29 5.48 -27.11
N ARG A 879 10.17 5.20 -28.42
CA ARG A 879 8.92 4.71 -29.01
C ARG A 879 8.60 3.31 -28.54
N VAL A 880 7.37 3.15 -28.08
CA VAL A 880 6.76 1.85 -27.76
C VAL A 880 5.93 1.41 -28.95
N ALA A 881 6.13 0.17 -29.39
CA ALA A 881 5.34 -0.46 -30.44
C ALA A 881 4.38 -1.48 -29.84
N VAL A 882 3.27 -1.75 -30.52
CA VAL A 882 2.36 -2.87 -30.19
C VAL A 882 2.43 -3.87 -31.35
N PRO A 883 3.37 -4.83 -31.32
CA PRO A 883 3.49 -5.82 -32.38
C PRO A 883 2.21 -6.65 -32.53
N PRO A 884 1.79 -7.00 -33.76
CA PRO A 884 0.61 -7.82 -33.98
C PRO A 884 0.64 -9.17 -33.26
N MET A 885 1.85 -9.72 -33.10
CA MET A 885 2.09 -11.05 -32.53
C MET A 885 1.96 -11.07 -31.00
N THR A 886 2.40 -10.02 -30.30
CA THR A 886 2.34 -9.95 -28.82
C THR A 886 1.10 -9.22 -28.31
N LYS A 887 0.53 -8.29 -29.09
CA LYS A 887 -0.60 -7.42 -28.71
C LYS A 887 -0.36 -6.62 -27.42
N GLU A 888 0.91 -6.41 -27.05
CA GLU A 888 1.33 -5.68 -25.85
C GLU A 888 2.34 -4.59 -26.21
N PRO A 889 2.31 -3.45 -25.50
CA PRO A 889 3.27 -2.38 -25.68
C PRO A 889 4.68 -2.84 -25.27
N ILE A 890 5.62 -2.81 -26.21
CA ILE A 890 7.03 -3.12 -25.96
C ILE A 890 7.97 -2.11 -26.62
N PRO A 891 9.10 -1.75 -25.98
CA PRO A 891 10.06 -0.81 -26.54
C PRO A 891 11.06 -1.51 -27.47
N VAL A 892 10.60 -1.90 -28.67
CA VAL A 892 11.39 -2.67 -29.65
C VAL A 892 12.69 -1.95 -30.03
N ASN A 893 12.62 -0.65 -30.29
CA ASN A 893 13.80 0.12 -30.71
C ASN A 893 14.88 0.18 -29.62
N ALA A 894 14.48 0.34 -28.35
CA ALA A 894 15.41 0.31 -27.23
C ALA A 894 16.02 -1.08 -27.03
N PHE A 895 15.24 -2.14 -27.24
CA PHE A 895 15.75 -3.52 -27.22
C PHE A 895 16.81 -3.72 -28.30
N LEU A 896 16.51 -3.35 -29.55
CA LEU A 896 17.45 -3.48 -30.67
C LEU A 896 18.72 -2.66 -30.43
N LEU A 897 18.62 -1.44 -29.90
CA LEU A 897 19.78 -0.64 -29.53
C LEU A 897 20.65 -1.37 -28.49
N SER A 898 20.04 -1.84 -27.40
CA SER A 898 20.73 -2.60 -26.36
C SER A 898 21.45 -3.82 -26.94
N THR A 899 20.79 -4.59 -27.80
CA THR A 899 21.37 -5.77 -28.46
C THR A 899 22.51 -5.40 -29.41
N ILE A 900 22.35 -4.36 -30.23
CA ILE A 900 23.40 -3.90 -31.16
C ILE A 900 24.63 -3.47 -30.40
N VAL A 901 24.46 -2.71 -29.31
CA VAL A 901 25.58 -2.27 -28.46
C VAL A 901 26.30 -3.49 -27.87
N GLN A 902 25.57 -4.47 -27.34
CA GLN A 902 26.15 -5.71 -26.81
C GLN A 902 26.91 -6.49 -27.89
N VAL A 903 26.34 -6.65 -29.09
CA VAL A 903 26.97 -7.34 -30.23
C VAL A 903 28.27 -6.64 -30.65
N LEU A 904 28.25 -5.30 -30.78
CA LEU A 904 29.43 -4.53 -31.18
C LEU A 904 30.54 -4.58 -30.13
N ILE A 905 30.19 -4.47 -28.85
CA ILE A 905 31.17 -4.58 -27.76
C ILE A 905 31.69 -6.02 -27.67
N GLY A 906 30.83 -7.01 -27.96
CA GLY A 906 31.20 -8.42 -28.04
C GLY A 906 32.35 -8.72 -29.00
N LEU A 907 32.53 -7.93 -30.07
CA LEU A 907 33.64 -8.07 -31.02
C LEU A 907 35.03 -7.91 -30.37
N ILE A 908 35.12 -7.31 -29.18
CA ILE A 908 36.38 -7.14 -28.44
C ILE A 908 37.05 -8.50 -28.15
N ILE A 909 36.27 -9.58 -28.03
CA ILE A 909 36.82 -10.94 -27.87
C ILE A 909 37.78 -11.35 -28.98
N LEU A 910 37.58 -10.85 -30.21
CA LEU A 910 38.42 -11.16 -31.37
C LEU A 910 39.84 -10.59 -31.22
N GLY A 911 40.00 -9.54 -30.41
CA GLY A 911 41.29 -8.91 -30.13
C GLY A 911 41.89 -9.32 -28.79
N SER A 912 41.08 -9.39 -27.72
CA SER A 912 41.55 -9.73 -26.38
C SER A 912 40.45 -10.32 -25.48
N SER A 913 40.67 -11.56 -25.02
CA SER A 913 39.82 -12.22 -24.03
C SER A 913 39.90 -11.57 -22.63
N ALA A 914 41.05 -11.01 -22.26
CA ALA A 914 41.20 -10.31 -20.99
C ALA A 914 40.46 -8.97 -20.98
N ALA A 915 40.54 -8.20 -22.06
CA ALA A 915 39.76 -6.97 -22.21
C ALA A 915 38.25 -7.27 -22.21
N PHE A 916 37.86 -8.40 -22.79
CA PHE A 916 36.47 -8.87 -22.78
C PHE A 916 35.98 -9.24 -21.37
N ASN A 917 36.75 -10.03 -20.61
CA ASN A 917 36.36 -10.47 -19.26
C ASN A 917 36.16 -9.30 -18.28
N ALA A 918 36.68 -8.11 -18.58
CA ALA A 918 36.45 -6.89 -17.82
C ALA A 918 34.96 -6.46 -17.77
N PHE A 919 34.12 -6.88 -18.72
CA PHE A 919 32.70 -6.47 -18.75
C PHE A 919 31.89 -6.93 -17.55
N VAL A 920 32.23 -8.09 -16.96
CA VAL A 920 31.64 -8.57 -15.71
C VAL A 920 31.83 -7.52 -14.61
N SER A 921 33.08 -7.10 -14.41
CA SER A 921 33.45 -6.13 -13.38
C SER A 921 32.86 -4.75 -13.65
N VAL A 922 32.90 -4.27 -14.89
CA VAL A 922 32.35 -2.95 -15.26
C VAL A 922 30.85 -2.91 -15.09
N GLY A 923 30.13 -3.97 -15.45
CA GLY A 923 28.68 -4.06 -15.25
C GLY A 923 28.31 -3.86 -13.78
N VAL A 924 28.97 -4.61 -12.88
CA VAL A 924 28.76 -4.49 -11.43
C VAL A 924 29.15 -3.11 -10.92
N ILE A 925 30.31 -2.57 -11.33
CA ILE A 925 30.76 -1.23 -10.92
C ILE A 925 29.75 -0.14 -11.35
N CYS A 926 29.31 -0.16 -12.60
CA CYS A 926 28.38 0.84 -13.13
C CYS A 926 27.00 0.76 -12.44
N LEU A 927 26.47 -0.45 -12.21
CA LEU A 927 25.23 -0.64 -11.45
C LEU A 927 25.41 -0.19 -9.99
N GLY A 928 26.52 -0.56 -9.34
CA GLY A 928 26.85 -0.11 -7.99
C GLY A 928 26.93 1.40 -7.86
N LEU A 929 27.65 2.08 -8.77
CA LEU A 929 27.73 3.55 -8.84
C LEU A 929 26.35 4.18 -9.03
N SER A 930 25.52 3.58 -9.88
CA SER A 930 24.13 4.02 -10.07
C SER A 930 23.32 3.94 -8.76
N TYR A 931 23.41 2.81 -8.06
CA TYR A 931 22.64 2.55 -6.83
C TYR A 931 23.12 3.38 -5.63
N VAL A 932 24.43 3.58 -5.50
CA VAL A 932 25.02 4.28 -4.35
C VAL A 932 24.86 5.80 -4.42
N THR A 933 24.72 6.36 -5.63
CA THR A 933 24.56 7.81 -5.82
C THR A 933 23.32 8.38 -5.08
N PRO A 934 22.09 7.88 -5.29
CA PRO A 934 20.92 8.39 -4.57
C PRO A 934 20.99 8.13 -3.05
N ILE A 935 21.64 7.04 -2.62
CA ILE A 935 21.87 6.73 -1.20
C ILE A 935 22.80 7.76 -0.55
N THR A 936 23.89 8.10 -1.25
CA THR A 936 24.88 9.09 -0.81
C THR A 936 24.25 10.47 -0.73
N VAL A 937 23.50 10.88 -1.76
CA VAL A 937 22.76 12.15 -1.75
C VAL A 937 21.76 12.19 -0.58
N SER A 938 21.05 11.09 -0.32
CA SER A 938 20.15 10.98 0.83
C SER A 938 20.91 11.15 2.17
N LEU A 939 22.07 10.50 2.34
CA LEU A 939 22.91 10.65 3.53
C LEU A 939 23.41 12.08 3.74
N VAL A 940 23.98 12.69 2.71
CA VAL A 940 24.48 14.08 2.75
C VAL A 940 23.34 15.05 3.12
N ARG A 941 22.12 14.78 2.64
CA ARG A 941 20.92 15.54 2.99
C ARG A 941 20.21 15.06 4.27
N ARG A 942 20.93 14.33 5.12
CA ARG A 942 20.48 13.86 6.44
C ARG A 942 19.18 13.04 6.39
N ARG A 943 18.95 12.34 5.28
CA ARG A 943 17.82 11.43 5.06
C ARG A 943 16.43 12.06 5.30
N ARG A 944 16.31 13.39 5.20
CA ARG A 944 15.06 14.12 5.49
C ARG A 944 13.92 13.75 4.54
N MET A 945 14.22 13.57 3.25
CA MET A 945 13.20 13.28 2.23
C MET A 945 12.70 11.83 2.26
N VAL A 946 13.56 10.88 2.68
CA VAL A 946 13.19 9.47 2.82
C VAL A 946 12.48 9.16 4.14
N ALA A 947 12.32 10.14 5.03
CA ALA A 947 11.61 9.98 6.29
C ALA A 947 10.11 9.65 6.11
N LEU A 948 9.54 10.01 4.95
CA LEU A 948 8.15 9.73 4.58
C LEU A 948 8.00 8.48 3.70
N ALA A 949 9.07 7.68 3.53
CA ALA A 949 9.03 6.46 2.74
C ALA A 949 7.98 5.48 3.28
N PRO A 950 7.10 4.91 2.43
CA PRO A 950 6.24 3.79 2.82
C PRO A 950 7.02 2.60 3.39
N TYR A 951 8.22 2.35 2.86
CA TYR A 951 9.20 1.42 3.40
C TYR A 951 10.32 2.20 4.13
N SER A 952 10.12 2.58 5.39
CA SER A 952 11.11 3.39 6.13
C SER A 952 12.08 2.54 6.97
N LEU A 953 13.37 2.86 6.89
CA LEU A 953 14.43 2.31 7.76
C LEU A 953 14.50 3.02 9.12
N GLY A 954 13.77 4.13 9.29
CA GLY A 954 13.78 4.94 10.49
C GLY A 954 15.20 5.34 10.92
N ARG A 955 15.51 5.12 12.21
CA ARG A 955 16.81 5.49 12.82
C ARG A 955 17.98 4.66 12.28
N TRP A 956 17.74 3.42 11.88
CA TRP A 956 18.77 2.51 11.38
C TRP A 956 19.26 2.90 9.99
N GLY A 957 18.49 3.71 9.27
CA GLY A 957 18.83 4.08 7.90
C GLY A 957 20.13 4.88 7.75
N PHE A 958 20.62 5.59 8.78
CA PHE A 958 21.96 6.17 8.72
C PHE A 958 23.06 5.10 8.69
N LEU A 959 22.96 4.10 9.57
CA LEU A 959 23.90 2.99 9.61
C LEU A 959 23.84 2.18 8.31
N VAL A 960 22.63 1.76 7.91
CA VAL A 960 22.39 0.93 6.73
C VAL A 960 22.89 1.62 5.46
N ASN A 961 22.53 2.89 5.25
CA ASN A 961 23.03 3.62 4.07
C ASN A 961 24.55 3.81 4.12
N THR A 962 25.14 4.07 5.29
CA THR A 962 26.60 4.27 5.40
C THR A 962 27.34 2.99 5.04
N LEU A 963 26.87 1.84 5.55
CA LEU A 963 27.43 0.53 5.21
C LEU A 963 27.26 0.22 3.72
N ALA A 964 26.11 0.55 3.12
CA ALA A 964 25.89 0.38 1.69
C ALA A 964 26.87 1.21 0.84
N VAL A 965 27.12 2.47 1.24
CA VAL A 965 28.07 3.35 0.54
C VAL A 965 29.50 2.83 0.66
N LEU A 966 29.93 2.46 1.87
CA LEU A 966 31.26 1.92 2.10
C LEU A 966 31.47 0.60 1.35
N TRP A 967 30.44 -0.26 1.31
CA TRP A 967 30.49 -1.51 0.57
C TRP A 967 30.72 -1.27 -0.93
N VAL A 968 29.90 -0.42 -1.56
CA VAL A 968 30.04 -0.18 -3.01
C VAL A 968 31.39 0.48 -3.34
N ILE A 969 31.87 1.42 -2.51
CA ILE A 969 33.20 2.03 -2.71
C ILE A 969 34.29 0.95 -2.65
N PHE A 970 34.21 0.05 -1.68
CA PHE A 970 35.17 -1.04 -1.51
C PHE A 970 35.08 -2.08 -2.63
N GLU A 971 33.86 -2.44 -3.04
CA GLU A 971 33.57 -3.35 -4.16
C GLU A 971 34.19 -2.84 -5.47
N ILE A 972 34.09 -1.54 -5.76
CA ILE A 972 34.71 -0.93 -6.95
C ILE A 972 36.22 -1.11 -6.97
N VAL A 973 36.88 -0.94 -5.81
CA VAL A 973 38.33 -1.14 -5.71
C VAL A 973 38.69 -2.59 -6.01
N ILE A 974 37.96 -3.55 -5.42
CA ILE A 974 38.20 -4.99 -5.66
C ILE A 974 38.04 -5.33 -7.13
N LEU A 975 36.96 -4.86 -7.76
CA LEU A 975 36.62 -5.15 -9.16
C LEU A 975 37.54 -4.45 -10.17
N CYS A 976 38.43 -3.55 -9.74
CA CYS A 976 39.45 -2.93 -10.58
C CYS A 976 40.83 -3.59 -10.44
N MET A 977 41.01 -4.48 -9.47
CA MET A 977 42.31 -5.09 -9.18
C MET A 977 42.52 -6.38 -9.99
N PRO A 978 43.77 -6.72 -10.35
CA PRO A 978 44.08 -7.96 -11.04
C PRO A 978 43.90 -9.16 -10.11
N THR A 979 43.47 -10.29 -10.69
CA THR A 979 43.25 -11.54 -9.93
C THR A 979 44.56 -12.20 -9.50
N VAL A 980 45.64 -11.96 -10.25
CA VAL A 980 46.99 -12.49 -9.98
C VAL A 980 48.04 -11.38 -10.07
N VAL A 981 49.03 -11.37 -9.17
CA VAL A 981 50.18 -10.47 -9.18
C VAL A 981 51.49 -11.26 -9.29
N PRO A 982 52.45 -10.83 -10.15
CA PRO A 982 52.40 -9.66 -11.03
C PRO A 982 51.41 -9.81 -12.21
N PRO A 983 50.68 -8.75 -12.59
CA PRO A 983 49.70 -8.82 -13.67
C PRO A 983 50.39 -8.92 -15.04
N THR A 984 49.85 -9.77 -15.91
CA THR A 984 50.23 -9.87 -17.33
C THR A 984 49.12 -9.25 -18.19
N PRO A 985 49.35 -9.03 -19.51
CA PRO A 985 48.29 -8.54 -20.38
C PRO A 985 47.03 -9.42 -20.41
N THR A 986 47.15 -10.72 -20.06
CA THR A 986 46.05 -11.68 -20.03
C THR A 986 45.43 -11.88 -18.65
N THR A 987 46.14 -11.58 -17.55
CA THR A 987 45.62 -11.68 -16.17
C THR A 987 45.22 -10.33 -15.57
N MET A 988 45.51 -9.22 -16.28
CA MET A 988 45.08 -7.89 -15.88
C MET A 988 43.55 -7.74 -15.98
N ASN A 989 42.96 -7.08 -14.99
CA ASN A 989 41.57 -6.68 -15.03
C ASN A 989 41.44 -5.28 -15.65
N TYR A 990 40.91 -5.20 -16.87
CA TYR A 990 40.76 -3.93 -17.61
C TYR A 990 39.51 -3.13 -17.23
N ALA A 991 38.82 -3.46 -16.14
CA ALA A 991 37.57 -2.81 -15.75
C ALA A 991 37.72 -1.29 -15.58
N SER A 992 38.81 -0.83 -14.96
CA SER A 992 39.07 0.60 -14.77
C SER A 992 39.21 1.35 -16.11
N VAL A 993 39.89 0.75 -17.10
CA VAL A 993 40.06 1.33 -18.44
C VAL A 993 38.73 1.47 -19.16
N VAL A 994 37.92 0.40 -19.13
CA VAL A 994 36.60 0.38 -19.77
C VAL A 994 35.64 1.35 -19.08
N LEU A 995 35.67 1.43 -17.75
CA LEU A 995 34.87 2.40 -16.98
C LEU A 995 35.23 3.85 -17.35
N VAL A 996 36.52 4.17 -17.44
CA VAL A 996 36.99 5.50 -17.85
C VAL A 996 36.53 5.81 -19.28
N ALA A 997 36.60 4.85 -20.20
CA ALA A 997 36.14 5.04 -21.58
C ALA A 997 34.65 5.40 -21.65
N PHE A 998 33.77 4.66 -20.94
CA PHE A 998 32.34 4.98 -20.90
C PHE A 998 32.03 6.29 -20.18
N THR A 999 32.76 6.60 -19.12
CA THR A 999 32.60 7.86 -18.39
C THR A 999 33.00 9.05 -19.26
N LEU A 1000 34.12 8.93 -20.00
CA LEU A 1000 34.56 9.95 -20.95
C LEU A 1000 33.55 10.11 -22.09
N PHE A 1001 33.01 9.01 -22.63
CA PHE A 1001 31.97 9.05 -23.65
C PHE A 1001 30.72 9.81 -23.14
N SER A 1002 30.24 9.48 -21.94
CA SER A 1002 29.12 10.18 -21.29
C SER A 1002 29.41 11.67 -21.07
N ALA A 1003 30.63 12.01 -20.64
CA ALA A 1003 31.04 13.39 -20.39
C ALA A 1003 31.13 14.21 -21.70
N VAL A 1004 31.72 13.65 -22.75
CA VAL A 1004 31.78 14.26 -24.08
C VAL A 1004 30.36 14.46 -24.61
N TRP A 1005 29.50 13.45 -24.49
CA TRP A 1005 28.10 13.56 -24.90
C TRP A 1005 27.32 14.61 -24.10
N TYR A 1006 27.61 14.76 -22.80
CA TYR A 1006 27.05 15.83 -21.98
C TYR A 1006 27.45 17.21 -22.50
N VAL A 1007 28.71 17.41 -22.83
CA VAL A 1007 29.22 18.71 -23.34
C VAL A 1007 28.63 19.04 -24.71
N ILE A 1008 28.48 18.04 -25.58
CA ILE A 1008 27.94 18.22 -26.94
C ILE A 1008 26.43 18.46 -26.92
N ASN A 1009 25.67 17.62 -26.20
CA ASN A 1009 24.21 17.60 -26.28
C ASN A 1009 23.53 17.76 -24.92
N GLY A 1010 23.96 16.99 -23.90
CA GLY A 1010 23.26 16.88 -22.62
C GLY A 1010 23.07 18.22 -21.90
N ARG A 1011 24.08 19.10 -21.89
CA ARG A 1011 24.00 20.42 -21.23
C ARG A 1011 22.95 21.36 -21.83
N PHE A 1012 22.53 21.10 -23.07
CA PHE A 1012 21.55 21.93 -23.78
C PHE A 1012 20.13 21.34 -23.75
N HIS A 1013 20.02 20.01 -23.89
CA HIS A 1013 18.74 19.34 -24.10
C HIS A 1013 18.25 18.53 -22.90
N TYR A 1014 19.15 18.02 -22.05
CA TYR A 1014 18.76 17.22 -20.88
C TYR A 1014 18.44 18.11 -19.70
N ARG A 1015 17.15 18.19 -19.34
CA ARG A 1015 16.65 18.94 -18.17
C ARG A 1015 16.43 18.05 -16.94
N GLY A 1016 16.75 16.76 -17.07
CA GLY A 1016 16.38 15.72 -16.12
C GLY A 1016 15.00 15.13 -16.42
N PRO A 1017 14.56 14.17 -15.60
CA PRO A 1017 13.20 13.64 -15.64
C PRO A 1017 12.11 14.71 -15.64
N PRO A 1018 10.94 14.43 -16.24
CA PRO A 1018 9.83 15.37 -16.30
C PRO A 1018 9.41 15.87 -14.91
N GLN A 1019 9.10 17.16 -14.85
CA GLN A 1019 8.52 17.81 -13.68
C GLN A 1019 7.06 18.10 -13.95
N VAL A 1020 6.20 17.88 -12.95
CA VAL A 1020 4.87 18.48 -12.97
C VAL A 1020 5.07 19.96 -12.61
N ASP A 1021 4.48 20.89 -13.37
CA ASP A 1021 4.61 22.34 -13.15
C ASP A 1021 4.17 22.71 -11.72
N ASP A 1022 5.14 22.79 -10.82
CA ASP A 1022 4.99 23.20 -9.42
C ASP A 1022 4.94 24.74 -9.34
N ASN A 1023 3.94 25.36 -9.97
CA ASN A 1023 3.66 26.79 -9.74
C ASN A 1023 2.99 27.06 -8.37
N HIS A 1024 2.81 26.06 -7.50
CA HIS A 1024 2.20 26.21 -6.17
C HIS A 1024 2.90 25.44 -5.04
N SER A 1025 4.12 24.92 -5.26
CA SER A 1025 4.92 24.28 -4.22
C SER A 1025 6.09 25.21 -3.87
N PRO A 1026 6.25 25.69 -2.63
CA PRO A 1026 7.37 26.56 -2.30
C PRO A 1026 8.68 25.81 -2.54
N SER A 1027 9.59 26.44 -3.29
CA SER A 1027 10.90 25.86 -3.59
C SER A 1027 11.65 25.55 -2.28
N PRO A 1028 12.45 24.47 -2.22
CA PRO A 1028 13.20 24.13 -1.02
C PRO A 1028 14.11 25.26 -0.53
N GLU A 1029 14.55 26.15 -1.42
CA GLU A 1029 15.35 27.33 -1.11
C GLU A 1029 14.56 28.40 -0.32
N MET A 1030 13.26 28.60 -0.61
CA MET A 1030 12.41 29.50 0.18
C MET A 1030 12.17 29.01 1.61
N LEU A 1031 12.28 27.71 1.87
CA LEU A 1031 12.22 27.16 3.23
C LEU A 1031 13.53 27.40 4.01
N PHE A 1032 14.67 27.57 3.32
CA PHE A 1032 15.96 27.87 3.94
C PHE A 1032 16.15 29.36 4.26
N GLU A 1033 15.52 30.26 3.51
CA GLU A 1033 15.52 31.70 3.83
C GLU A 1033 14.63 32.03 5.02
N LYS A 1034 13.50 31.32 5.16
CA LYS A 1034 12.58 31.49 6.30
C LYS A 1034 13.20 31.06 7.63
N ASP A 1035 13.98 29.99 7.65
CA ASP A 1035 14.74 29.55 8.84
C ASP A 1035 15.86 30.53 9.25
N LYS A 1036 16.38 31.34 8.32
CA LYS A 1036 17.39 32.37 8.62
C LYS A 1036 16.75 33.69 9.09
N SER A 1037 15.59 34.07 8.55
CA SER A 1037 14.84 35.24 9.03
C SER A 1037 14.33 35.04 10.45
N ASP A 1038 13.91 33.82 10.78
CA ASP A 1038 13.35 33.50 12.09
C ASP A 1038 14.45 33.35 13.17
N ALA A 1039 15.67 33.00 12.77
CA ALA A 1039 16.84 32.98 13.65
C ALA A 1039 17.40 34.38 14.00
N LEU A 1040 17.27 35.36 13.08
CA LEU A 1040 17.72 36.74 13.30
C LEU A 1040 16.72 37.60 14.09
N ALA A 1041 15.46 37.18 14.17
CA ALA A 1041 14.40 37.88 14.91
C ALA A 1041 14.36 37.56 16.43
N SER A 1042 15.18 36.62 16.93
CA SER A 1042 15.10 36.10 18.31
C SER A 1042 16.23 36.56 19.26
N THR A 1043 17.11 37.48 18.84
CA THR A 1043 18.24 37.99 19.66
C THR A 1043 18.16 39.47 20.00
N SER A 1044 17.00 39.96 20.44
CA SER A 1044 16.95 41.21 21.21
C SER A 1044 15.75 41.22 22.13
N VAL A 1045 16.00 41.08 23.43
CA VAL A 1045 15.42 41.82 24.58
C VAL A 1045 15.59 40.93 25.82
N THR A 1046 16.65 41.21 26.57
CA THR A 1046 16.69 40.98 28.02
C THR A 1046 16.61 42.35 28.70
N PRO A 1047 15.75 42.53 29.71
CA PRO A 1047 15.94 43.57 30.71
C PRO A 1047 16.41 42.98 32.05
N VAL A 1048 17.38 43.69 32.64
CA VAL A 1048 18.02 43.55 33.97
C VAL A 1048 19.08 42.47 34.11
#